data_AF-A0A356EGB3-F1
#
_entry.id   AF-A0A356EGB3-F1
#
_cell.length_a   1.000
_cell.length_b   1.000
_cell.length_c   1.000
_cell.angle_alpha   90.00
_cell.angle_beta   90.00
_cell.angle_gamma   90.00
#
_symmetry.space_group_name_H-M   'P 1'
#
loop_
_entity.id
_entity.type
_entity.pdbx_description
1 polymer ?
#
loop_
_entity_poly.entity_id
_entity_poly.type
_entity_poly.pdbx_seq_one_letter_code
_entity_poly.pdbx_strand_id
1 'polypeptide(L)'
;MTSTPPAASPTALSSSTTRAWRISAGQTRCYPPPGSVWPLIPSSWKAATTSMVLFYYLSPDCGRRRPTEPAMTLDPQAKADAQPAASPNSTGHAGHGGNRRALLAAAGRASDDLLDASANLNPLGPPAWLDAACTEGRRLADRYPDPEYLELRQIAAKYLGLDAGTIVFGNGADELLFALARRLAARLAIQQAASTQPPTPAPTPRHFVLEPGYASYREASQAAGYTVESTNWTNLQECLNQAPNDSAVWLGTPNNPDGWLPPEYPASIARLATRFPQHWFILDEAFIDFVEPQLAGSALPLCGHLPNLIVVRSMTKFWCVPGLRLGYAVWYGDADGLRLQLPNWPLNCMAEAFARRAFADPTANQGRQAETVALLGRERARLSQAIAALPQLKFLPGMANFYLLRDDSGRKPDLANSLLAHSVAVRRCDNFHGLETSANAAWVRIAIRTPTENDRILAALTAYVSGHTDQAASSTSLTGETSLTGAASLSGGASGSSRATGTGQQRAKALMIQGCSSNAGKSLITAAFCRILRNRGWDVAPYKAQNMSLNSAVTADGLELGRAQAVQAAACGLPPDVRMNPVLLKPESDRGSQVVLLGKAWARCQAAEYYELHHTMRDTARAAYDSLAAEHRLIILEGAGSPAEINLKPRDFVNMGAALHAAARVLLVGDIDRGGVFASFIGTASTFAPEELRLFAGFLVNKFRGDPLLLGNAFAMTADRTGFPVLGCVPMIANLNIPDEDEPLIKASRDPAAPIKLAVPMLRRVSNFTDLDAFAAEPDVAVFPVDTPDKLARLQADAIIIPGSKSTVADLQWLRDSGLAAAIRDFAARGGAVVGICGGYQMLGRTIIDREGRESDCHECAGLDLLPLVTEFHPDKTLVPCRASWLEGDLPLHGYEIHHGQTRPLADSQATAAAVPAVRRDDGTILGYRRGTCWGSYLHGIFDADEFRRAFLNGLRARQGLEPLPVHRNPGLDLELDRLAESVEANVDMAAILRLIE
;
A
#
# COMPACT_ATOMS: atom_id res chain seq x y z
N MET A 1 -4.96 -67.59 -29.36
CA MET A 1 -4.33 -68.91 -29.61
C MET A 1 -3.29 -69.09 -28.52
N THR A 2 -3.65 -69.84 -27.47
CA THR A 2 -3.19 -71.22 -27.19
C THR A 2 -1.76 -71.23 -26.64
N SER A 3 -1.56 -71.30 -25.31
CA SER A 3 -1.60 -72.53 -24.46
C SER A 3 -0.37 -73.42 -24.71
N THR A 4 0.24 -74.12 -23.73
CA THR A 4 -0.29 -74.69 -22.47
C THR A 4 0.90 -75.03 -21.49
N PRO A 5 0.68 -75.37 -20.20
CA PRO A 5 1.68 -75.61 -19.13
C PRO A 5 1.93 -77.15 -18.96
N PRO A 6 2.27 -77.80 -17.79
CA PRO A 6 2.60 -77.43 -16.38
C PRO A 6 3.93 -78.08 -15.85
N ALA A 7 4.37 -78.14 -14.58
CA ALA A 7 3.77 -78.27 -13.22
C ALA A 7 4.86 -78.07 -12.10
N ALA A 8 4.66 -78.08 -10.77
CA ALA A 8 3.56 -77.66 -9.86
C ALA A 8 3.96 -77.81 -8.34
N SER A 9 3.32 -77.03 -7.44
CA SER A 9 3.08 -77.25 -5.98
C SER A 9 4.23 -77.24 -4.92
N PRO A 10 3.97 -76.94 -3.61
CA PRO A 10 2.98 -76.00 -3.01
C PRO A 10 3.44 -75.21 -1.73
N THR A 11 2.83 -74.04 -1.39
CA THR A 11 2.12 -73.71 -0.10
C THR A 11 1.88 -72.18 0.23
N ALA A 12 0.66 -71.86 0.69
CA ALA A 12 0.18 -70.82 1.66
C ALA A 12 0.27 -69.26 1.49
N LEU A 13 -0.92 -68.63 1.30
CA LEU A 13 -1.58 -67.47 2.02
C LEU A 13 -0.84 -66.11 2.28
N SER A 14 -1.43 -64.89 2.22
CA SER A 14 -2.79 -64.38 1.84
C SER A 14 -2.87 -62.82 1.70
N SER A 15 -3.67 -62.29 0.74
CA SER A 15 -4.54 -61.04 0.68
C SER A 15 -4.38 -59.81 1.62
N SER A 16 -4.75 -58.55 1.28
CA SER A 16 -5.21 -57.84 0.05
C SER A 16 -5.28 -56.29 0.25
N THR A 17 -5.91 -55.52 -0.67
CA THR A 17 -5.66 -54.09 -1.00
C THR A 17 -6.71 -53.02 -0.57
N THR A 18 -6.32 -51.73 -0.76
CA THR A 18 -7.08 -50.55 -1.33
C THR A 18 -7.76 -49.43 -0.47
N ARG A 19 -7.36 -48.17 -0.78
CA ARG A 19 -8.10 -46.86 -0.92
C ARG A 19 -8.94 -46.21 0.23
N ALA A 20 -8.42 -45.07 0.72
CA ALA A 20 -8.96 -43.67 0.67
C ALA A 20 -10.27 -43.18 1.37
N TRP A 21 -10.18 -41.90 1.84
CA TRP A 21 -11.22 -40.88 2.20
C TRP A 21 -11.58 -40.59 3.68
N ARG A 22 -12.03 -39.33 3.88
CA ARG A 22 -12.40 -38.50 5.07
C ARG A 22 -13.39 -39.18 6.07
N ILE A 23 -13.66 -38.71 7.31
CA ILE A 23 -14.44 -37.49 7.69
C ILE A 23 -14.41 -37.20 9.24
N SER A 24 -14.32 -35.90 9.58
CA SER A 24 -14.82 -35.07 10.72
C SER A 24 -14.86 -35.43 12.24
N ALA A 25 -14.86 -34.32 13.01
CA ALA A 25 -15.44 -34.06 14.34
C ALA A 25 -14.73 -34.65 15.61
N GLY A 26 -14.62 -33.93 16.73
CA GLY A 26 -15.09 -32.58 17.05
C GLY A 26 -14.50 -32.00 18.36
N GLN A 27 -15.19 -30.99 18.90
CA GLN A 27 -14.93 -30.20 20.13
C GLN A 27 -14.46 -31.03 21.37
N THR A 28 -13.79 -30.52 22.41
CA THR A 28 -14.14 -29.31 23.21
C THR A 28 -13.04 -28.91 24.23
N ARG A 29 -12.87 -27.60 24.46
CA ARG A 29 -12.54 -26.85 25.71
C ARG A 29 -11.67 -27.40 26.88
N CYS A 30 -10.90 -26.42 27.44
CA CYS A 30 -10.54 -26.15 28.85
C CYS A 30 -9.16 -26.56 29.43
N TYR A 31 -8.44 -25.52 29.88
CA TYR A 31 -7.41 -25.44 30.95
C TYR A 31 -7.96 -25.93 32.33
N PRO A 32 -7.18 -26.16 33.43
CA PRO A 32 -5.99 -25.39 33.87
C PRO A 32 -4.84 -26.22 34.54
N PRO A 33 -4.11 -25.87 35.64
CA PRO A 33 -2.64 -26.05 35.76
C PRO A 33 -2.25 -26.86 37.04
N PRO A 34 -1.19 -26.55 37.83
CA PRO A 34 0.26 -26.35 37.59
C PRO A 34 1.15 -27.43 38.28
N GLY A 35 2.48 -27.42 38.07
CA GLY A 35 3.44 -27.90 39.09
C GLY A 35 4.48 -28.98 38.71
N SER A 36 5.73 -28.71 39.09
CA SER A 36 6.96 -29.54 39.16
C SER A 36 6.80 -30.98 39.72
N VAL A 37 7.65 -31.98 39.43
CA VAL A 37 9.04 -32.18 39.97
C VAL A 37 9.76 -33.42 39.32
N TRP A 38 10.99 -33.25 38.78
CA TRP A 38 12.20 -34.17 38.72
C TRP A 38 12.07 -35.68 38.30
N PRO A 39 13.12 -36.57 38.25
CA PRO A 39 14.62 -36.43 38.33
C PRO A 39 15.50 -37.23 37.29
N LEU A 40 16.83 -37.01 37.35
CA LEU A 40 18.00 -37.94 37.20
C LEU A 40 18.27 -38.83 35.95
N ILE A 41 19.49 -38.67 35.37
CA ILE A 41 20.40 -39.76 34.91
C ILE A 41 21.88 -39.37 35.20
N PRO A 42 22.74 -40.24 35.77
CA PRO A 42 24.15 -39.92 36.05
C PRO A 42 25.20 -40.60 35.13
N SER A 43 26.11 -39.74 34.62
CA SER A 43 27.57 -39.90 34.47
C SER A 43 28.23 -41.19 33.94
N SER A 44 28.75 -41.10 32.71
CA SER A 44 29.96 -41.78 32.20
C SER A 44 30.45 -41.08 30.91
N TRP A 45 31.74 -40.79 30.64
CA TRP A 45 32.93 -40.71 31.49
C TRP A 45 33.78 -39.47 31.07
N LYS A 46 34.77 -39.09 31.89
CA LYS A 46 35.56 -37.83 31.87
C LYS A 46 36.76 -37.78 30.90
N ALA A 47 37.02 -36.61 30.30
CA ALA A 47 38.32 -35.87 30.21
C ALA A 47 38.26 -34.78 29.11
N ALA A 48 38.76 -33.54 29.22
CA ALA A 48 39.29 -32.78 30.36
C ALA A 48 39.26 -31.24 30.09
N THR A 49 39.09 -30.42 31.16
CA THR A 49 39.75 -29.10 31.48
C THR A 49 39.91 -27.97 30.40
N THR A 50 39.76 -26.65 30.67
CA THR A 50 39.53 -25.87 31.92
C THR A 50 39.30 -24.35 31.66
N SER A 51 38.31 -23.74 32.34
CA SER A 51 38.19 -22.35 32.88
C SER A 51 38.39 -21.06 32.03
N MET A 52 37.85 -19.88 32.40
CA MET A 52 36.72 -19.45 33.28
C MET A 52 36.29 -18.00 32.95
N VAL A 53 35.20 -17.52 33.57
CA VAL A 53 34.57 -16.20 33.37
C VAL A 53 34.70 -15.30 34.62
N LEU A 54 34.58 -13.98 34.42
CA LEU A 54 34.24 -12.89 35.37
C LEU A 54 35.37 -12.23 36.20
N PHE A 55 35.47 -10.89 36.13
CA PHE A 55 35.33 -9.92 37.26
C PHE A 55 35.51 -8.45 36.79
N TYR A 56 34.85 -7.50 37.46
CA TYR A 56 35.05 -6.05 37.29
C TYR A 56 34.57 -5.31 38.56
N TYR A 57 35.43 -4.47 39.19
CA TYR A 57 35.14 -3.15 39.81
C TYR A 57 36.31 -2.63 40.71
N LEU A 58 36.64 -1.33 40.57
CA LEU A 58 37.30 -0.37 41.51
C LEU A 58 38.82 -0.43 41.87
N SER A 59 39.55 0.59 41.34
CA SER A 59 40.48 1.55 42.02
C SER A 59 41.77 1.09 42.77
N PRO A 60 42.78 1.99 43.01
CA PRO A 60 43.27 3.14 42.21
C PRO A 60 44.84 3.21 42.10
N ASP A 61 45.33 4.32 41.53
CA ASP A 61 46.62 5.02 41.80
C ASP A 61 47.93 4.80 41.00
N CYS A 62 48.56 5.96 40.69
CA CYS A 62 50.00 6.28 40.48
C CYS A 62 50.89 5.59 39.40
N GLY A 63 51.52 6.40 38.50
CA GLY A 63 52.80 6.02 37.86
C GLY A 63 53.21 6.69 36.53
N ARG A 64 53.89 7.85 36.56
CA ARG A 64 54.40 8.61 35.39
C ARG A 64 55.43 7.87 34.50
N ARG A 65 55.39 8.06 33.17
CA ARG A 65 56.44 8.76 32.35
C ARG A 65 56.12 8.76 30.82
N ARG A 66 56.38 9.89 30.14
CA ARG A 66 56.62 10.00 28.67
C ARG A 66 58.14 10.00 28.40
N PRO A 67 58.62 9.86 27.14
CA PRO A 67 58.82 11.07 26.30
C PRO A 67 58.58 10.90 24.77
N THR A 68 58.19 12.02 24.11
CA THR A 68 58.61 12.56 22.77
C THR A 68 58.51 11.67 21.49
N GLU A 69 58.23 12.16 20.25
CA GLU A 69 58.35 13.50 19.63
C GLU A 69 57.46 13.62 18.33
N PRO A 70 57.61 14.61 17.42
CA PRO A 70 56.84 15.86 17.32
C PRO A 70 55.77 15.93 16.20
N ALA A 71 54.98 17.01 16.22
CA ALA A 71 54.06 17.39 15.14
C ALA A 71 54.72 18.32 14.10
N MET A 72 54.29 18.25 12.84
CA MET A 72 54.68 19.18 11.77
C MET A 72 53.45 19.87 11.17
N THR A 73 53.51 21.19 11.05
CA THR A 73 52.49 22.07 10.47
C THR A 73 52.52 22.08 8.94
N LEU A 74 51.35 22.24 8.31
CA LEU A 74 51.23 22.40 6.85
C LEU A 74 51.25 23.87 6.43
N ASP A 75 52.04 24.15 5.40
CA ASP A 75 52.18 25.45 4.72
C ASP A 75 51.09 25.62 3.63
N PRO A 76 50.32 26.73 3.60
CA PRO A 76 49.24 26.94 2.64
C PRO A 76 49.62 27.59 1.29
N GLN A 77 50.91 27.73 0.91
CA GLN A 77 51.31 28.36 -0.37
C GLN A 77 52.09 27.45 -1.35
N ALA A 78 51.39 26.46 -1.94
CA ALA A 78 51.84 25.78 -3.16
C ALA A 78 50.66 25.36 -4.07
N LYS A 79 50.13 26.30 -4.86
CA LYS A 79 49.14 26.04 -5.92
C LYS A 79 49.46 26.83 -7.19
N ALA A 80 50.28 26.24 -8.05
CA ALA A 80 50.34 26.49 -9.49
C ALA A 80 50.94 25.23 -10.16
N ASP A 81 50.55 24.96 -11.40
CA ASP A 81 51.17 23.99 -12.32
C ASP A 81 51.14 22.50 -11.93
N ALA A 82 49.93 21.90 -11.95
CA ALA A 82 49.75 20.48 -12.21
C ALA A 82 48.47 20.23 -13.04
N GLN A 83 48.58 19.46 -14.13
CA GLN A 83 47.43 19.01 -14.92
C GLN A 83 46.54 18.06 -14.09
N PRO A 84 45.21 18.04 -14.28
CA PRO A 84 44.33 17.18 -13.49
C PRO A 84 44.52 15.71 -13.86
N ALA A 85 45.17 14.96 -12.97
CA ALA A 85 45.21 13.50 -13.00
C ALA A 85 43.81 12.89 -12.79
N ALA A 86 43.66 11.62 -13.17
CA ALA A 86 42.38 10.90 -13.19
C ALA A 86 41.65 10.89 -11.82
N SER A 87 40.32 10.80 -11.88
CA SER A 87 39.44 10.84 -10.71
C SER A 87 39.74 9.76 -9.66
N PRO A 88 39.66 10.07 -8.35
CA PRO A 88 39.96 9.12 -7.29
C PRO A 88 38.81 8.12 -7.08
N ASN A 89 38.83 7.01 -7.84
CA ASN A 89 38.03 5.80 -7.60
C ASN A 89 38.61 4.62 -8.41
N SER A 90 39.75 4.09 -7.98
CA SER A 90 40.42 2.95 -8.64
C SER A 90 40.74 1.83 -7.64
N THR A 91 39.73 1.00 -7.32
CA THR A 91 39.91 -0.28 -6.61
C THR A 91 40.39 -1.42 -7.53
N GLY A 92 40.94 -1.10 -8.70
CA GLY A 92 41.44 -2.08 -9.67
C GLY A 92 40.38 -2.81 -10.51
N HIS A 93 39.11 -2.81 -10.09
CA HIS A 93 38.02 -3.45 -10.83
C HIS A 93 37.47 -2.58 -11.97
N ALA A 94 37.22 -3.19 -13.13
CA ALA A 94 36.56 -2.51 -14.25
C ALA A 94 35.14 -2.06 -13.88
N GLY A 95 34.87 -0.75 -13.91
CA GLY A 95 33.57 -0.20 -13.50
C GLY A 95 32.40 -0.78 -14.28
N HIS A 96 31.45 -1.43 -13.59
CA HIS A 96 30.25 -2.02 -14.19
C HIS A 96 29.09 -1.02 -14.35
N GLY A 97 28.15 -1.34 -15.25
CA GLY A 97 26.85 -0.64 -15.33
C GLY A 97 25.94 -0.95 -14.12
N GLY A 98 24.88 -0.17 -13.93
CA GLY A 98 23.95 -0.34 -12.81
C GLY A 98 24.38 0.28 -11.48
N ASN A 99 25.46 1.09 -11.45
CA ASN A 99 25.81 1.89 -10.28
C ASN A 99 24.86 3.10 -10.14
N ARG A 100 23.60 2.83 -9.77
CA ARG A 100 22.52 3.82 -9.69
C ARG A 100 22.89 5.05 -8.85
N ARG A 101 23.64 4.87 -7.76
CA ARG A 101 24.10 5.98 -6.90
C ARG A 101 25.06 6.92 -7.63
N ALA A 102 26.05 6.39 -8.35
CA ALA A 102 26.95 7.21 -9.15
C ALA A 102 26.25 7.88 -10.33
N LEU A 103 25.30 7.20 -10.97
CA LEU A 103 24.50 7.73 -12.07
C LEU A 103 23.58 8.88 -11.64
N LEU A 104 22.90 8.75 -10.48
CA LEU A 104 22.09 9.82 -9.89
C LEU A 104 22.93 11.04 -9.51
N ALA A 105 24.10 10.82 -8.90
CA ALA A 105 25.04 11.89 -8.58
C ALA A 105 25.55 12.62 -9.85
N ALA A 106 25.88 11.88 -10.90
CA ALA A 106 26.31 12.44 -12.19
C ALA A 106 25.19 13.20 -12.92
N ALA A 107 23.94 12.79 -12.75
CA ALA A 107 22.76 13.48 -13.29
C ALA A 107 22.37 14.75 -12.52
N GLY A 108 23.00 15.03 -11.36
CA GLY A 108 22.64 16.16 -10.50
C GLY A 108 21.22 16.06 -9.89
N ARG A 109 20.67 14.85 -9.76
CA ARG A 109 19.27 14.60 -9.37
C ARG A 109 19.19 13.60 -8.21
N ALA A 110 18.18 13.79 -7.36
CA ALA A 110 17.94 12.97 -6.16
C ALA A 110 16.81 11.94 -6.31
N SER A 111 16.17 11.80 -7.48
CA SER A 111 14.87 11.14 -7.64
C SER A 111 14.91 9.77 -8.35
N ASP A 112 13.83 9.00 -8.18
CA ASP A 112 13.61 7.69 -8.83
C ASP A 112 13.31 7.72 -10.34
N ASP A 113 13.19 8.90 -10.97
CA ASP A 113 12.79 9.07 -12.38
C ASP A 113 13.87 8.66 -13.42
N LEU A 114 15.08 8.35 -12.96
CA LEU A 114 16.17 7.86 -13.81
C LEU A 114 15.84 6.48 -14.39
N LEU A 115 15.69 6.40 -15.72
CA LEU A 115 15.60 5.14 -16.46
C LEU A 115 17.00 4.52 -16.58
N ASP A 116 17.24 3.41 -15.88
CA ASP A 116 18.50 2.66 -16.00
C ASP A 116 18.43 1.61 -17.11
N ALA A 117 18.93 1.99 -18.29
CA ALA A 117 19.18 1.09 -19.41
C ALA A 117 20.68 0.67 -19.50
N SER A 118 21.48 0.96 -18.47
CA SER A 118 22.89 0.55 -18.39
C SER A 118 23.05 -0.90 -17.91
N ALA A 119 22.06 -1.44 -17.18
CA ALA A 119 22.02 -2.81 -16.69
C ALA A 119 21.10 -3.70 -17.55
N ASN A 120 21.65 -4.83 -18.05
CA ASN A 120 20.98 -5.74 -18.98
C ASN A 120 20.04 -6.71 -18.25
N LEU A 121 18.97 -6.21 -17.64
CA LEU A 121 17.97 -7.01 -16.93
C LEU A 121 16.76 -7.36 -17.81
N ASN A 122 16.03 -8.41 -17.47
CA ASN A 122 14.80 -8.79 -18.17
C ASN A 122 13.73 -7.68 -18.03
N PRO A 123 13.17 -7.14 -19.13
CA PRO A 123 12.15 -6.10 -19.08
C PRO A 123 10.83 -6.51 -18.40
N LEU A 124 10.55 -7.81 -18.24
CA LEU A 124 9.38 -8.30 -17.49
C LEU A 124 9.51 -8.14 -15.96
N GLY A 125 10.61 -7.58 -15.45
CA GLY A 125 10.86 -7.46 -14.01
C GLY A 125 11.09 -8.82 -13.32
N PRO A 126 11.17 -8.85 -11.98
CA PRO A 126 11.28 -10.09 -11.24
C PRO A 126 10.03 -10.99 -11.40
N PRO A 127 10.13 -12.32 -11.20
CA PRO A 127 8.95 -13.18 -11.23
C PRO A 127 8.02 -12.86 -10.05
N ALA A 128 6.71 -12.93 -10.27
CA ALA A 128 5.69 -12.63 -9.24
C ALA A 128 5.76 -13.52 -7.98
N TRP A 129 6.48 -14.65 -8.04
CA TRP A 129 6.74 -15.52 -6.90
C TRP A 129 8.04 -15.21 -6.13
N LEU A 130 8.78 -14.15 -6.49
CA LEU A 130 10.02 -13.75 -5.82
C LEU A 130 9.83 -13.59 -4.31
N ASP A 131 8.78 -12.87 -3.87
CA ASP A 131 8.53 -12.62 -2.46
C ASP A 131 8.25 -13.90 -1.67
N ALA A 132 7.64 -14.91 -2.31
CA ALA A 132 7.45 -16.23 -1.70
C ALA A 132 8.78 -16.94 -1.50
N ALA A 133 9.67 -16.94 -2.51
CA ALA A 133 11.00 -17.54 -2.41
C ALA A 133 11.91 -16.81 -1.40
N CYS A 134 11.86 -15.47 -1.35
CA CYS A 134 12.56 -14.69 -0.33
C CYS A 134 11.95 -14.85 1.06
N THR A 135 10.64 -15.06 1.19
CA THR A 135 10.01 -15.38 2.48
C THR A 135 10.43 -16.77 2.96
N GLU A 136 10.57 -17.74 2.06
CA GLU A 136 11.12 -19.06 2.35
C GLU A 136 12.58 -18.96 2.81
N GLY A 137 13.47 -18.35 2.01
CA GLY A 137 14.88 -18.16 2.36
C GLY A 137 15.08 -17.42 3.68
N ARG A 138 14.26 -16.40 3.97
CA ARG A 138 14.29 -15.66 5.24
C ARG A 138 13.96 -16.54 6.44
N ARG A 139 13.05 -17.51 6.30
CA ARG A 139 12.73 -18.47 7.38
C ARG A 139 13.87 -19.45 7.64
N LEU A 140 14.86 -19.52 6.76
CA LEU A 140 16.06 -20.37 6.89
C LEU A 140 17.32 -19.55 7.23
N ALA A 141 17.20 -18.24 7.49
CA ALA A 141 18.33 -17.35 7.72
C ALA A 141 18.96 -17.49 9.13
N ASP A 142 18.39 -18.30 10.01
CA ASP A 142 18.90 -18.65 11.34
C ASP A 142 19.92 -19.81 11.31
N ARG A 143 20.16 -20.40 10.12
CA ARG A 143 21.06 -21.53 9.91
C ARG A 143 21.89 -21.37 8.64
N TYR A 144 23.03 -22.05 8.59
CA TYR A 144 23.83 -22.14 7.36
C TYR A 144 23.08 -22.96 6.28
N PRO A 145 23.27 -22.62 4.99
CA PRO A 145 22.88 -23.48 3.88
C PRO A 145 23.54 -24.87 3.94
N ASP A 146 23.00 -25.82 3.17
CA ASP A 146 23.72 -27.06 2.85
C ASP A 146 25.01 -26.70 2.07
N PRO A 147 26.22 -26.98 2.60
CA PRO A 147 27.46 -26.66 1.90
C PRO A 147 27.61 -27.38 0.55
N GLU A 148 26.96 -28.55 0.41
CA GLU A 148 26.97 -29.33 -0.83
C GLU A 148 25.83 -28.96 -1.78
N TYR A 149 24.84 -28.18 -1.34
CA TYR A 149 23.60 -27.84 -2.05
C TYR A 149 22.98 -29.05 -2.77
N LEU A 150 22.99 -30.23 -2.14
CA LEU A 150 22.74 -31.52 -2.80
C LEU A 150 21.34 -31.60 -3.38
N GLU A 151 20.32 -31.20 -2.60
CA GLU A 151 18.92 -31.18 -3.05
C GLU A 151 18.73 -30.20 -4.21
N LEU A 152 19.34 -29.01 -4.13
CA LEU A 152 19.27 -28.00 -5.19
C LEU A 152 19.95 -28.51 -6.49
N ARG A 153 21.10 -29.18 -6.37
CA ARG A 153 21.78 -29.83 -7.52
C ARG A 153 20.92 -30.92 -8.15
N GLN A 154 20.22 -31.73 -7.36
CA GLN A 154 19.30 -32.76 -7.87
C GLN A 154 18.11 -32.16 -8.63
N ILE A 155 17.51 -31.08 -8.11
CA ILE A 155 16.39 -30.39 -8.77
C ILE A 155 16.87 -29.73 -10.08
N ALA A 156 18.02 -29.04 -10.05
CA ALA A 156 18.63 -28.44 -11.23
C ALA A 156 19.03 -29.48 -12.28
N ALA A 157 19.62 -30.60 -11.88
CA ALA A 157 19.98 -31.71 -12.76
C ALA A 157 18.77 -32.28 -13.50
N LYS A 158 17.66 -32.50 -12.77
CA LYS A 158 16.39 -32.95 -13.35
C LYS A 158 15.81 -31.93 -14.35
N TYR A 159 15.92 -30.64 -14.06
CA TYR A 159 15.44 -29.58 -14.96
C TYR A 159 16.29 -29.46 -16.24
N LEU A 160 17.62 -29.55 -16.10
CA LEU A 160 18.58 -29.34 -17.19
C LEU A 160 18.84 -30.61 -18.03
N GLY A 161 18.45 -31.80 -17.53
CA GLY A 161 18.77 -33.08 -18.17
C GLY A 161 20.24 -33.48 -18.00
N LEU A 162 20.85 -33.15 -16.87
CA LEU A 162 22.28 -33.33 -16.57
C LEU A 162 22.49 -34.18 -15.32
N ASP A 163 23.76 -34.51 -15.00
CA ASP A 163 24.13 -35.15 -13.75
C ASP A 163 24.37 -34.09 -12.63
N ALA A 164 23.76 -34.29 -11.46
CA ALA A 164 23.90 -33.43 -10.29
C ALA A 164 25.35 -33.32 -9.75
N GLY A 165 26.20 -34.31 -10.04
CA GLY A 165 27.64 -34.27 -9.78
C GLY A 165 28.36 -33.16 -10.56
N THR A 166 27.84 -32.76 -11.72
CA THR A 166 28.52 -31.83 -12.65
C THR A 166 28.18 -30.35 -12.45
N ILE A 167 27.13 -30.05 -11.66
CA ILE A 167 26.59 -28.69 -11.46
C ILE A 167 27.23 -28.03 -10.23
N VAL A 168 27.89 -26.88 -10.41
CA VAL A 168 28.51 -26.10 -9.33
C VAL A 168 27.83 -24.75 -9.22
N PHE A 169 27.26 -24.43 -8.05
CA PHE A 169 26.63 -23.13 -7.79
C PHE A 169 27.63 -22.09 -7.31
N GLY A 170 27.38 -20.81 -7.63
CA GLY A 170 28.21 -19.68 -7.22
C GLY A 170 27.41 -18.40 -7.01
N ASN A 171 28.03 -17.43 -6.32
CA ASN A 171 27.51 -16.12 -5.90
C ASN A 171 27.32 -15.14 -7.08
N GLY A 172 26.63 -15.62 -8.12
CA GLY A 172 26.68 -15.09 -9.48
C GLY A 172 27.66 -15.86 -10.38
N ALA A 173 27.51 -15.68 -11.69
CA ALA A 173 28.42 -16.28 -12.68
C ALA A 173 29.87 -15.78 -12.54
N ASP A 174 30.05 -14.55 -12.06
CA ASP A 174 31.36 -13.88 -11.98
C ASP A 174 32.33 -14.61 -11.04
N GLU A 175 31.86 -15.02 -9.85
CA GLU A 175 32.65 -15.83 -8.90
C GLU A 175 33.12 -17.15 -9.51
N LEU A 176 32.29 -17.78 -10.34
CA LEU A 176 32.59 -19.03 -11.03
C LEU A 176 33.68 -18.86 -12.10
N LEU A 177 33.74 -17.72 -12.79
CA LEU A 177 34.81 -17.42 -13.76
C LEU A 177 36.18 -17.37 -13.05
N PHE A 178 36.27 -16.67 -11.91
CA PHE A 178 37.48 -16.62 -11.10
C PHE A 178 37.83 -17.99 -10.48
N ALA A 179 36.84 -18.76 -10.02
CA ALA A 179 37.05 -20.11 -9.50
C ALA A 179 37.55 -21.09 -10.58
N LEU A 180 37.02 -20.99 -11.81
CA LEU A 180 37.46 -21.79 -12.96
C LEU A 180 38.91 -21.51 -13.32
N ALA A 181 39.30 -20.24 -13.44
CA ALA A 181 40.69 -19.87 -13.74
C ALA A 181 41.67 -20.43 -12.68
N ARG A 182 41.33 -20.33 -11.38
CA ARG A 182 42.11 -20.96 -10.30
C ARG A 182 42.14 -22.48 -10.42
N ARG A 183 41.03 -23.14 -10.78
CA ARG A 183 41.00 -24.61 -10.90
C ARG A 183 41.86 -25.10 -12.06
N LEU A 184 41.87 -24.41 -13.20
CA LEU A 184 42.76 -24.75 -14.32
C LEU A 184 44.24 -24.63 -13.89
N ALA A 185 44.61 -23.58 -13.16
CA ALA A 185 45.97 -23.42 -12.64
C ALA A 185 46.35 -24.53 -11.64
N ALA A 186 45.42 -24.90 -10.74
CA ALA A 186 45.63 -25.99 -9.80
C ALA A 186 45.78 -27.35 -10.49
N ARG A 187 45.00 -27.63 -11.55
CA ARG A 187 45.17 -28.85 -12.38
C ARG A 187 46.55 -28.89 -13.01
N LEU A 188 46.99 -27.79 -13.63
CA LEU A 188 48.29 -27.70 -14.28
C LEU A 188 49.44 -27.94 -13.29
N ALA A 189 49.37 -27.33 -12.10
CA ALA A 189 50.36 -27.54 -11.05
C ALA A 189 50.41 -29.01 -10.58
N ILE A 190 49.25 -29.68 -10.46
CA ILE A 190 49.19 -31.11 -10.11
C ILE A 190 49.77 -31.98 -11.24
N GLN A 191 49.45 -31.69 -12.50
CA GLN A 191 50.01 -32.41 -13.66
C GLN A 191 51.53 -32.25 -13.75
N GLN A 192 52.06 -31.04 -13.51
CA GLN A 192 53.49 -30.77 -13.48
C GLN A 192 54.19 -31.49 -12.32
N ALA A 193 53.61 -31.46 -11.11
CA ALA A 193 54.15 -32.16 -9.94
C ALA A 193 54.10 -33.70 -10.07
N ALA A 194 53.18 -34.24 -10.89
CA ALA A 194 53.10 -35.67 -11.20
C ALA A 194 54.02 -36.12 -12.34
N SER A 195 54.66 -35.19 -13.07
CA SER A 195 55.58 -35.52 -14.16
C SER A 195 56.94 -35.99 -13.62
N THR A 196 57.43 -37.11 -14.14
CA THR A 196 58.76 -37.66 -13.81
C THR A 196 59.87 -37.14 -14.72
N GLN A 197 59.56 -36.29 -15.70
CA GLN A 197 60.56 -35.67 -16.58
C GLN A 197 61.25 -34.49 -15.88
N PRO A 198 62.55 -34.26 -16.11
CA PRO A 198 63.26 -33.10 -15.59
C PRO A 198 62.62 -31.80 -16.12
N PRO A 199 62.67 -30.69 -15.37
CA PRO A 199 62.01 -29.44 -15.74
C PRO A 199 62.68 -28.76 -16.94
N THR A 200 62.29 -29.17 -18.15
CA THR A 200 62.44 -28.35 -19.35
C THR A 200 61.45 -27.18 -19.29
N PRO A 201 61.77 -26.02 -19.91
CA PRO A 201 60.82 -24.92 -20.04
C PRO A 201 59.72 -25.31 -21.04
N ALA A 202 58.70 -26.03 -20.58
CA ALA A 202 57.49 -26.26 -21.35
C ALA A 202 56.79 -24.90 -21.56
N PRO A 203 56.31 -24.58 -22.78
CA PRO A 203 55.67 -23.30 -23.04
C PRO A 203 54.38 -23.18 -22.21
N THR A 204 54.28 -22.09 -21.45
CA THR A 204 53.16 -21.86 -20.52
C THR A 204 51.83 -21.79 -21.27
N PRO A 205 50.76 -22.46 -20.79
CA PRO A 205 49.44 -22.36 -21.41
C PRO A 205 48.93 -20.92 -21.47
N ARG A 206 48.19 -20.61 -22.53
CA ARG A 206 47.69 -19.25 -22.83
C ARG A 206 46.17 -19.21 -22.73
N HIS A 207 45.63 -18.08 -22.26
CA HIS A 207 44.19 -17.85 -22.21
C HIS A 207 43.79 -16.87 -23.32
N PHE A 208 42.97 -17.33 -24.25
CA PHE A 208 42.45 -16.52 -25.34
C PHE A 208 41.10 -15.92 -24.93
N VAL A 209 40.96 -14.60 -25.03
CA VAL A 209 39.69 -13.88 -24.84
C VAL A 209 39.24 -13.35 -26.19
N LEU A 210 37.99 -13.64 -26.58
CA LEU A 210 37.42 -13.06 -27.78
C LEU A 210 36.99 -11.62 -27.47
N GLU A 211 37.60 -10.66 -28.16
CA GLU A 211 37.34 -9.23 -27.97
C GLU A 211 36.38 -8.69 -29.06
N PRO A 212 35.46 -7.78 -28.72
CA PRO A 212 35.33 -7.11 -27.42
C PRO A 212 34.58 -7.97 -26.38
N GLY A 213 35.25 -8.32 -25.28
CA GLY A 213 34.76 -9.31 -24.32
C GLY A 213 34.46 -8.75 -22.93
N TYR A 214 33.82 -9.57 -22.09
CA TYR A 214 33.55 -9.20 -20.71
C TYR A 214 34.85 -9.20 -19.89
N ALA A 215 35.16 -8.06 -19.25
CA ALA A 215 36.43 -7.81 -18.57
C ALA A 215 36.85 -8.93 -17.59
N SER A 216 35.90 -9.53 -16.86
CA SER A 216 36.18 -10.58 -15.87
C SER A 216 36.88 -11.81 -16.47
N TYR A 217 36.77 -12.10 -17.77
CA TYR A 217 37.50 -13.22 -18.40
C TYR A 217 39.02 -12.99 -18.34
N ARG A 218 39.45 -11.75 -18.61
CA ARG A 218 40.85 -11.32 -18.53
C ARG A 218 41.29 -11.21 -17.07
N GLU A 219 40.49 -10.55 -16.23
CA GLU A 219 40.80 -10.37 -14.79
C GLU A 219 40.97 -11.73 -14.09
N ALA A 220 40.05 -12.68 -14.30
CA ALA A 220 40.13 -14.04 -13.73
C ALA A 220 41.38 -14.80 -14.20
N SER A 221 41.68 -14.73 -15.49
CA SER A 221 42.84 -15.41 -16.08
C SER A 221 44.16 -14.84 -15.57
N GLN A 222 44.29 -13.50 -15.52
CA GLN A 222 45.48 -12.83 -15.00
C GLN A 222 45.66 -13.05 -13.50
N ALA A 223 44.58 -13.04 -12.71
CA ALA A 223 44.60 -13.33 -11.28
C ALA A 223 45.03 -14.79 -10.98
N ALA A 224 44.82 -15.72 -11.92
CA ALA A 224 45.32 -17.09 -11.86
C ALA A 224 46.73 -17.27 -12.46
N GLY A 225 47.39 -16.19 -12.89
CA GLY A 225 48.77 -16.21 -13.39
C GLY A 225 48.94 -16.51 -14.89
N TYR A 226 47.85 -16.55 -15.67
CA TYR A 226 47.91 -16.84 -17.10
C TYR A 226 48.25 -15.60 -17.95
N THR A 227 49.00 -15.82 -19.03
CA THR A 227 49.13 -14.84 -20.12
C THR A 227 47.83 -14.82 -20.92
N VAL A 228 47.26 -13.62 -21.11
CA VAL A 228 45.96 -13.43 -21.78
C VAL A 228 46.12 -12.74 -23.13
N GLU A 229 45.80 -13.45 -24.21
CA GLU A 229 45.85 -12.95 -25.58
C GLU A 229 44.44 -12.61 -26.08
N SER A 230 44.30 -11.44 -26.71
CA SER A 230 43.07 -11.04 -27.40
C SER A 230 42.99 -11.72 -28.76
N THR A 231 41.83 -12.27 -29.10
CA THR A 231 41.55 -12.83 -30.43
C THR A 231 40.13 -12.50 -30.90
N ASN A 232 39.77 -12.99 -32.08
CA ASN A 232 38.41 -12.91 -32.64
C ASN A 232 38.02 -14.27 -33.23
N TRP A 233 36.75 -14.43 -33.60
CA TRP A 233 36.23 -15.70 -34.11
C TRP A 233 36.98 -16.24 -35.34
N THR A 234 37.33 -15.38 -36.30
CA THR A 234 38.01 -15.77 -37.53
C THR A 234 39.42 -16.28 -37.28
N ASN A 235 40.14 -15.65 -36.35
CA ASN A 235 41.54 -15.98 -36.04
C ASN A 235 41.69 -17.08 -34.98
N LEU A 236 40.63 -17.40 -34.23
CA LEU A 236 40.66 -18.35 -33.11
C LEU A 236 41.27 -19.70 -33.48
N GLN A 237 40.92 -20.28 -34.63
CA GLN A 237 41.46 -21.58 -35.05
C GLN A 237 42.99 -21.53 -35.28
N GLU A 238 43.51 -20.42 -35.80
CA GLU A 238 44.95 -20.25 -36.01
C GLU A 238 45.68 -20.07 -34.68
N CYS A 239 45.12 -19.26 -33.77
CA CYS A 239 45.63 -19.13 -32.40
C CYS A 239 45.73 -20.50 -31.70
N LEU A 240 44.70 -21.34 -31.81
CA LEU A 240 44.65 -22.68 -31.20
C LEU A 240 45.63 -23.68 -31.84
N ASN A 241 45.87 -23.60 -33.15
CA ASN A 241 46.91 -24.41 -33.82
C ASN A 241 48.33 -24.12 -33.28
N GLN A 242 48.57 -22.91 -32.78
CA GLN A 242 49.86 -22.44 -32.25
C GLN A 242 49.90 -22.43 -30.70
N ALA A 243 48.81 -22.80 -30.04
CA ALA A 243 48.69 -22.74 -28.59
C ALA A 243 49.34 -23.95 -27.90
N PRO A 244 50.07 -23.77 -26.78
CA PRO A 244 50.51 -24.86 -25.92
C PRO A 244 49.31 -25.66 -25.39
N ASN A 245 49.50 -26.95 -25.10
CA ASN A 245 48.47 -27.77 -24.44
C ASN A 245 47.95 -27.12 -23.15
N ASP A 246 46.73 -27.48 -22.76
CA ASP A 246 46.00 -26.92 -21.61
C ASP A 246 45.72 -25.41 -21.70
N SER A 247 45.91 -24.79 -22.88
CA SER A 247 45.45 -23.42 -23.15
C SER A 247 43.91 -23.35 -23.13
N ALA A 248 43.36 -22.18 -22.88
CA ALA A 248 41.92 -21.99 -22.68
C ALA A 248 41.33 -20.88 -23.56
N VAL A 249 40.05 -21.01 -23.93
CA VAL A 249 39.27 -20.00 -24.67
C VAL A 249 38.13 -19.53 -23.80
N TRP A 250 38.00 -18.21 -23.64
CA TRP A 250 36.90 -17.55 -22.92
C TRP A 250 36.02 -16.80 -23.91
N LEU A 251 34.72 -17.11 -23.90
CA LEU A 251 33.75 -16.55 -24.82
C LEU A 251 32.39 -16.38 -24.16
N GLY A 252 31.80 -15.19 -24.27
CA GLY A 252 30.38 -14.99 -23.97
C GLY A 252 29.50 -15.45 -25.13
N THR A 253 28.42 -16.18 -24.85
CA THR A 253 27.48 -16.67 -25.87
C THR A 253 26.01 -16.51 -25.44
N PRO A 254 25.32 -15.42 -25.85
CA PRO A 254 25.84 -14.26 -26.59
C PRO A 254 26.84 -13.42 -25.79
N ASN A 255 27.73 -12.76 -26.53
CA ASN A 255 28.83 -11.98 -26.01
C ASN A 255 28.39 -10.63 -25.41
N ASN A 256 29.23 -10.07 -24.55
CA ASN A 256 28.99 -8.81 -23.84
C ASN A 256 30.24 -7.92 -24.01
N PRO A 257 30.13 -6.79 -24.75
CA PRO A 257 28.96 -5.92 -24.78
C PRO A 257 28.19 -5.85 -26.11
N ASP A 258 28.60 -6.56 -27.16
CA ASP A 258 28.03 -6.46 -28.51
C ASP A 258 26.80 -7.34 -28.77
N GLY A 259 26.53 -8.33 -27.90
CA GLY A 259 25.45 -9.29 -28.08
C GLY A 259 25.70 -10.28 -29.20
N TRP A 260 26.94 -10.40 -29.71
CA TRP A 260 27.29 -11.28 -30.82
C TRP A 260 27.23 -12.76 -30.42
N LEU A 261 26.98 -13.64 -31.39
CA LEU A 261 26.94 -15.09 -31.19
C LEU A 261 27.69 -15.79 -32.35
N PRO A 262 28.46 -16.86 -32.10
CA PRO A 262 29.07 -17.63 -33.17
C PRO A 262 28.06 -18.13 -34.20
N PRO A 263 28.38 -18.13 -35.51
CA PRO A 263 27.59 -18.81 -36.52
C PRO A 263 27.40 -20.28 -36.14
N GLU A 264 26.20 -20.84 -36.39
CA GLU A 264 25.84 -22.23 -36.07
C GLU A 264 26.07 -22.62 -34.58
N TYR A 265 25.94 -21.69 -33.64
CA TYR A 265 26.03 -22.01 -32.22
C TYR A 265 24.89 -22.97 -31.78
N PRO A 266 25.16 -24.02 -30.98
CA PRO A 266 26.44 -24.38 -30.34
C PRO A 266 27.31 -25.37 -31.16
N ALA A 267 26.85 -25.83 -32.33
CA ALA A 267 27.54 -26.83 -33.14
C ALA A 267 28.93 -26.37 -33.63
N SER A 268 29.11 -25.07 -33.89
CA SER A 268 30.43 -24.52 -34.26
C SER A 268 31.47 -24.64 -33.13
N ILE A 269 31.07 -24.42 -31.88
CA ILE A 269 31.96 -24.68 -30.72
C ILE A 269 32.20 -26.18 -30.57
N ALA A 270 31.19 -27.03 -30.74
CA ALA A 270 31.37 -28.48 -30.68
C ALA A 270 32.47 -28.97 -31.65
N ARG A 271 32.49 -28.44 -32.89
CA ARG A 271 33.52 -28.74 -33.90
C ARG A 271 34.92 -28.30 -33.45
N LEU A 272 35.05 -27.12 -32.84
CA LEU A 272 36.33 -26.63 -32.32
C LEU A 272 36.81 -27.46 -31.11
N ALA A 273 35.95 -27.70 -30.12
CA ALA A 273 36.27 -28.48 -28.93
C ALA A 273 36.66 -29.93 -29.25
N THR A 274 36.00 -30.54 -30.24
CA THR A 274 36.36 -31.88 -30.76
C THR A 274 37.71 -31.87 -31.51
N ARG A 275 38.01 -30.80 -32.26
CA ARG A 275 39.26 -30.65 -33.01
C ARG A 275 40.47 -30.37 -32.12
N PHE A 276 40.24 -29.69 -30.99
CA PHE A 276 41.28 -29.27 -30.04
C PHE A 276 40.99 -29.83 -28.62
N PRO A 277 40.99 -31.17 -28.44
CA PRO A 277 40.68 -31.79 -27.15
C PRO A 277 41.68 -31.45 -26.04
N GLN A 278 42.88 -31.00 -26.41
CA GLN A 278 43.94 -30.55 -25.50
C GLN A 278 43.77 -29.11 -24.97
N HIS A 279 42.73 -28.39 -25.42
CA HIS A 279 42.44 -27.01 -25.01
C HIS A 279 41.05 -26.90 -24.37
N TRP A 280 40.91 -26.01 -23.39
CA TRP A 280 39.68 -25.78 -22.64
C TRP A 280 38.80 -24.73 -23.30
N PHE A 281 37.48 -24.95 -23.32
CA PHE A 281 36.49 -24.01 -23.86
C PHE A 281 35.53 -23.59 -22.75
N ILE A 282 35.63 -22.34 -22.30
CA ILE A 282 34.78 -21.76 -21.26
C ILE A 282 33.78 -20.82 -21.91
N LEU A 283 32.52 -21.26 -21.92
CA LEU A 283 31.39 -20.50 -22.48
C LEU A 283 30.60 -19.84 -21.36
N ASP A 284 30.52 -18.51 -21.37
CA ASP A 284 29.63 -17.75 -20.50
C ASP A 284 28.29 -17.50 -21.21
N GLU A 285 27.31 -18.33 -20.88
CA GLU A 285 25.95 -18.28 -21.36
C GLU A 285 25.03 -17.39 -20.48
N ALA A 286 25.58 -16.37 -19.79
CA ALA A 286 24.80 -15.45 -18.95
C ALA A 286 23.62 -14.74 -19.64
N PHE A 287 23.54 -14.77 -20.97
CA PHE A 287 22.48 -14.15 -21.78
C PHE A 287 21.76 -15.10 -22.75
N ILE A 288 22.08 -16.40 -22.79
CA ILE A 288 21.50 -17.33 -23.79
C ILE A 288 19.98 -17.49 -23.63
N ASP A 289 19.45 -17.33 -22.41
CA ASP A 289 18.01 -17.40 -22.12
C ASP A 289 17.17 -16.32 -22.83
N PHE A 290 17.81 -15.26 -23.33
CA PHE A 290 17.18 -14.18 -24.10
C PHE A 290 17.16 -14.42 -25.62
N VAL A 291 17.83 -15.48 -26.11
CA VAL A 291 17.90 -15.80 -27.54
C VAL A 291 16.68 -16.63 -27.94
N GLU A 292 16.16 -16.40 -29.15
CA GLU A 292 15.11 -17.22 -29.74
C GLU A 292 15.59 -18.67 -29.90
N PRO A 293 14.91 -19.68 -29.33
CA PRO A 293 15.34 -21.08 -29.42
C PRO A 293 15.49 -21.62 -30.84
N GLN A 294 14.84 -20.98 -31.83
CA GLN A 294 14.95 -21.26 -33.25
C GLN A 294 16.25 -20.75 -33.88
N LEU A 295 16.89 -19.73 -33.28
CA LEU A 295 18.16 -19.16 -33.74
C LEU A 295 19.35 -19.88 -33.11
N ALA A 296 19.31 -20.12 -31.80
CA ALA A 296 20.34 -20.87 -31.09
C ALA A 296 19.84 -21.43 -29.76
N GLY A 297 20.41 -22.58 -29.35
CA GLY A 297 20.20 -23.20 -28.04
C GLY A 297 21.49 -23.22 -27.22
N SER A 298 21.36 -23.64 -25.96
CA SER A 298 22.50 -23.80 -25.04
C SER A 298 23.42 -24.97 -25.43
N ALA A 299 24.71 -24.80 -25.18
CA ALA A 299 25.76 -25.82 -25.26
C ALA A 299 25.75 -26.82 -24.09
N LEU A 300 24.95 -26.62 -23.03
CA LEU A 300 24.86 -27.52 -21.87
C LEU A 300 24.73 -29.03 -22.23
N PRO A 301 23.91 -29.45 -23.23
CA PRO A 301 23.81 -30.86 -23.61
C PRO A 301 25.10 -31.45 -24.22
N LEU A 302 26.02 -30.60 -24.66
CA LEU A 302 27.29 -31.02 -25.25
C LEU A 302 28.34 -31.38 -24.19
N CYS A 303 28.25 -30.81 -22.97
CA CYS A 303 29.26 -31.00 -21.92
C CYS A 303 29.44 -32.47 -21.52
N GLY A 304 28.39 -33.30 -21.62
CA GLY A 304 28.49 -34.74 -21.34
C GLY A 304 29.29 -35.54 -22.38
N HIS A 305 29.55 -34.96 -23.56
CA HIS A 305 30.28 -35.58 -24.68
C HIS A 305 31.63 -34.89 -24.96
N LEU A 306 31.83 -33.69 -24.43
CA LEU A 306 33.03 -32.86 -24.63
C LEU A 306 33.62 -32.49 -23.26
N PRO A 307 34.54 -33.29 -22.70
CA PRO A 307 35.04 -33.09 -21.33
C PRO A 307 35.90 -31.82 -21.16
N ASN A 308 36.38 -31.25 -22.27
CA ASN A 308 37.10 -29.98 -22.33
C ASN A 308 36.17 -28.75 -22.45
N LEU A 309 34.85 -28.96 -22.51
CA LEU A 309 33.85 -27.89 -22.55
C LEU A 309 33.31 -27.59 -21.14
N ILE A 310 33.23 -26.30 -20.81
CA ILE A 310 32.71 -25.77 -19.56
C ILE A 310 31.69 -24.69 -19.90
N VAL A 311 30.49 -24.76 -19.32
CA VAL A 311 29.44 -23.76 -19.51
C VAL A 311 29.12 -23.09 -18.18
N VAL A 312 29.14 -21.76 -18.16
CA VAL A 312 28.75 -20.91 -17.02
C VAL A 312 27.43 -20.22 -17.33
N ARG A 313 26.53 -20.17 -16.35
CA ARG A 313 25.19 -19.60 -16.45
C ARG A 313 24.93 -18.61 -15.35
N SER A 314 24.21 -17.55 -15.68
CA SER A 314 23.79 -16.55 -14.70
C SER A 314 22.28 -16.50 -14.57
N MET A 315 21.77 -16.70 -13.35
CA MET A 315 20.35 -16.57 -13.06
C MET A 315 19.96 -15.12 -12.72
N THR A 316 20.91 -14.18 -12.68
CA THR A 316 20.64 -12.79 -12.28
C THR A 316 19.92 -11.94 -13.33
N LYS A 317 20.24 -12.11 -14.63
CA LYS A 317 19.78 -11.21 -15.70
C LYS A 317 18.37 -11.58 -16.18
N PHE A 318 18.19 -12.82 -16.63
CA PHE A 318 16.92 -13.33 -17.13
C PHE A 318 15.78 -13.32 -16.08
N TRP A 319 16.10 -13.57 -14.81
CA TRP A 319 15.14 -13.51 -13.72
C TRP A 319 14.98 -12.11 -13.11
N CYS A 320 15.76 -11.11 -13.55
CA CYS A 320 15.75 -9.76 -12.99
C CYS A 320 15.96 -9.72 -11.45
N VAL A 321 16.83 -10.58 -10.93
CA VAL A 321 17.20 -10.65 -9.50
C VAL A 321 18.71 -10.42 -9.27
N PRO A 322 19.30 -9.32 -9.78
CA PRO A 322 20.75 -9.08 -9.72
C PRO A 322 21.29 -8.96 -8.29
N GLY A 323 20.44 -8.58 -7.32
CA GLY A 323 20.79 -8.49 -5.90
C GLY A 323 20.87 -9.83 -5.17
N LEU A 324 20.22 -10.90 -5.66
CA LEU A 324 20.28 -12.22 -5.01
C LEU A 324 21.63 -12.92 -5.20
N ARG A 325 22.40 -12.55 -6.25
CA ARG A 325 23.72 -13.10 -6.59
C ARG A 325 23.70 -14.62 -6.84
N LEU A 326 23.19 -15.03 -8.01
CA LEU A 326 23.03 -16.45 -8.35
C LEU A 326 23.56 -16.80 -9.77
N GLY A 327 24.33 -17.87 -9.84
CA GLY A 327 24.81 -18.50 -11.07
C GLY A 327 25.21 -19.95 -10.83
N TYR A 328 25.45 -20.69 -11.91
CA TYR A 328 25.95 -22.06 -11.86
C TYR A 328 26.88 -22.35 -13.05
N ALA A 329 27.82 -23.27 -12.87
CA ALA A 329 28.67 -23.81 -13.92
C ALA A 329 28.41 -25.31 -14.07
N VAL A 330 28.63 -25.83 -15.27
CA VAL A 330 28.53 -27.26 -15.59
C VAL A 330 29.85 -27.72 -16.19
N TRP A 331 30.46 -28.70 -15.54
CA TRP A 331 31.72 -29.30 -15.98
C TRP A 331 31.76 -30.79 -15.67
N TYR A 332 31.82 -31.62 -16.71
CA TYR A 332 31.92 -33.08 -16.56
C TYR A 332 33.34 -33.55 -16.19
N GLY A 333 34.37 -32.73 -16.41
CA GLY A 333 35.76 -33.10 -16.18
C GLY A 333 36.26 -32.95 -14.74
N ASP A 334 35.74 -31.98 -13.96
CA ASP A 334 36.32 -31.63 -12.65
C ASP A 334 35.42 -30.75 -11.74
N ALA A 335 34.11 -31.04 -11.67
CA ALA A 335 33.17 -30.24 -10.87
C ALA A 335 33.51 -30.21 -9.36
N ASP A 336 33.96 -31.32 -8.77
CA ASP A 336 34.38 -31.35 -7.36
C ASP A 336 35.61 -30.48 -7.11
N GLY A 337 36.60 -30.52 -8.01
CA GLY A 337 37.75 -29.66 -7.96
C GLY A 337 37.42 -28.17 -8.08
N LEU A 338 36.37 -27.83 -8.84
CA LEU A 338 35.84 -26.48 -8.92
C LEU A 338 35.11 -26.05 -7.63
N ARG A 339 34.33 -26.94 -6.99
CA ARG A 339 33.72 -26.67 -5.67
C ARG A 339 34.77 -26.28 -4.63
N LEU A 340 35.92 -26.97 -4.62
CA LEU A 340 37.06 -26.66 -3.75
C LEU A 340 37.74 -25.30 -4.02
N GLN A 341 37.38 -24.58 -5.08
CA GLN A 341 37.84 -23.21 -5.33
C GLN A 341 36.86 -22.13 -4.84
N LEU A 342 35.73 -22.52 -4.26
CA LEU A 342 34.69 -21.63 -3.72
C LEU A 342 34.73 -21.63 -2.19
N PRO A 343 34.10 -20.64 -1.52
CA PRO A 343 33.80 -20.72 -0.09
C PRO A 343 32.90 -21.93 0.24
N ASN A 344 32.77 -22.28 1.52
CA ASN A 344 31.89 -23.41 1.93
C ASN A 344 30.38 -23.15 1.71
N TRP A 345 29.96 -21.89 1.52
CA TRP A 345 28.56 -21.51 1.32
C TRP A 345 28.44 -20.35 0.30
N PRO A 346 28.73 -20.57 -1.00
CA PRO A 346 28.68 -19.52 -2.03
C PRO A 346 27.28 -18.92 -2.23
N LEU A 347 26.20 -19.67 -1.97
CA LEU A 347 24.84 -19.14 -2.05
C LEU A 347 24.32 -18.78 -0.66
N ASN A 348 23.72 -17.58 -0.56
CA ASN A 348 22.89 -17.21 0.57
C ASN A 348 21.52 -17.94 0.52
N CYS A 349 20.84 -18.05 1.67
CA CYS A 349 19.55 -18.77 1.79
C CYS A 349 18.44 -18.22 0.87
N MET A 350 18.46 -16.94 0.52
CA MET A 350 17.48 -16.34 -0.42
C MET A 350 17.75 -16.80 -1.86
N ALA A 351 19.03 -16.82 -2.26
CA ALA A 351 19.47 -17.30 -3.57
C ALA A 351 19.22 -18.80 -3.73
N GLU A 352 19.45 -19.59 -2.68
CA GLU A 352 19.17 -21.03 -2.67
C GLU A 352 17.65 -21.31 -2.82
N ALA A 353 16.81 -20.67 -2.00
CA ALA A 353 15.35 -20.83 -2.09
C ALA A 353 14.80 -20.36 -3.45
N PHE A 354 15.33 -19.25 -3.98
CA PHE A 354 15.02 -18.78 -5.33
C PHE A 354 15.42 -19.80 -6.40
N ALA A 355 16.64 -20.34 -6.33
CA ALA A 355 17.14 -21.34 -7.27
C ALA A 355 16.29 -22.61 -7.24
N ARG A 356 15.96 -23.11 -6.04
CA ARG A 356 15.11 -24.29 -5.83
C ARG A 356 13.76 -24.12 -6.52
N ARG A 357 13.11 -22.97 -6.30
CA ARG A 357 11.82 -22.65 -6.91
C ARG A 357 11.91 -22.46 -8.42
N ALA A 358 12.97 -21.80 -8.91
CA ALA A 358 13.22 -21.63 -10.33
C ALA A 358 13.36 -23.00 -11.04
N PHE A 359 14.12 -23.95 -10.49
CA PHE A 359 14.28 -25.26 -11.14
C PHE A 359 13.11 -26.23 -10.93
N ALA A 360 12.23 -25.99 -9.94
CA ALA A 360 11.14 -26.90 -9.61
C ALA A 360 9.93 -26.84 -10.56
N ASP A 361 9.73 -25.75 -11.31
CA ASP A 361 8.58 -25.58 -12.23
C ASP A 361 9.04 -25.32 -13.69
N PRO A 362 9.20 -26.39 -14.49
CA PRO A 362 9.65 -26.24 -15.87
C PRO A 362 8.68 -25.47 -16.75
N THR A 363 7.38 -25.60 -16.49
CA THR A 363 6.30 -24.98 -17.28
C THR A 363 6.29 -23.47 -17.09
N ALA A 364 6.42 -22.99 -15.85
CA ALA A 364 6.51 -21.57 -15.55
C ALA A 364 7.76 -20.93 -16.18
N ASN A 365 8.90 -21.64 -16.17
CA ASN A 365 10.13 -21.17 -16.81
C ASN A 365 9.98 -21.02 -18.33
N GLN A 366 9.44 -22.05 -18.99
CA GLN A 366 9.22 -22.04 -20.44
C GLN A 366 8.24 -20.95 -20.86
N GLY A 367 7.15 -20.76 -20.10
CA GLY A 367 6.20 -19.66 -20.32
C GLY A 367 6.86 -18.29 -20.23
N ARG A 368 7.64 -18.04 -19.17
CA ARG A 368 8.38 -16.78 -19.00
C ARG A 368 9.44 -16.57 -20.09
N GLN A 369 10.12 -17.62 -20.52
CA GLN A 369 11.10 -17.52 -21.61
C GLN A 369 10.40 -17.15 -22.92
N ALA A 370 9.31 -17.83 -23.27
CA ALA A 370 8.52 -17.51 -24.46
C ALA A 370 8.00 -16.06 -24.44
N GLU A 371 7.50 -15.58 -23.30
CA GLU A 371 7.07 -14.18 -23.13
C GLU A 371 8.23 -13.18 -23.30
N THR A 372 9.36 -13.45 -22.63
CA THR A 372 10.58 -12.61 -22.70
C THR A 372 11.08 -12.51 -24.14
N VAL A 373 11.25 -13.65 -24.79
CA VAL A 373 11.73 -13.77 -26.16
C VAL A 373 10.77 -13.10 -27.14
N ALA A 374 9.46 -13.31 -27.00
CA ALA A 374 8.46 -12.67 -27.86
C ALA A 374 8.43 -11.13 -27.71
N LEU A 375 8.64 -10.61 -26.50
CA LEU A 375 8.80 -9.17 -26.27
C LEU A 375 10.09 -8.65 -26.92
N LEU A 376 11.22 -9.32 -26.70
CA LEU A 376 12.52 -8.92 -27.26
C LEU A 376 12.54 -8.99 -28.79
N GLY A 377 11.92 -9.98 -29.42
CA GLY A 377 11.83 -10.08 -30.89
C GLY A 377 11.07 -8.88 -31.50
N ARG A 378 9.90 -8.53 -30.93
CA ARG A 378 9.12 -7.35 -31.35
C ARG A 378 9.91 -6.06 -31.14
N GLU A 379 10.46 -5.85 -29.95
CA GLU A 379 11.17 -4.61 -29.63
C GLU A 379 12.49 -4.49 -30.37
N ARG A 380 13.23 -5.58 -30.61
CA ARG A 380 14.46 -5.55 -31.43
C ARG A 380 14.14 -5.13 -32.86
N ALA A 381 13.08 -5.68 -33.47
CA ALA A 381 12.65 -5.28 -34.82
C ALA A 381 12.26 -3.79 -34.86
N ARG A 382 11.45 -3.33 -33.90
CA ARG A 382 10.99 -1.94 -33.77
C ARG A 382 12.14 -0.95 -33.55
N LEU A 383 13.03 -1.25 -32.60
CA LEU A 383 14.23 -0.45 -32.32
C LEU A 383 15.17 -0.40 -33.51
N SER A 384 15.38 -1.52 -34.21
CA SER A 384 16.22 -1.56 -35.41
C SER A 384 15.68 -0.66 -36.51
N GLN A 385 14.36 -0.69 -36.74
CA GLN A 385 13.71 0.18 -37.73
C GLN A 385 13.78 1.67 -37.32
N ALA A 386 13.52 1.99 -36.06
CA ALA A 386 13.54 3.36 -35.56
C ALA A 386 14.96 3.97 -35.57
N ILE A 387 15.97 3.19 -35.17
CA ILE A 387 17.37 3.64 -35.15
C ILE A 387 17.95 3.72 -36.56
N ALA A 388 17.49 2.89 -37.51
CA ALA A 388 17.87 3.02 -38.93
C ALA A 388 17.44 4.36 -39.56
N ALA A 389 16.46 5.06 -38.98
CA ALA A 389 16.09 6.42 -39.37
C ALA A 389 17.02 7.52 -38.80
N LEU A 390 18.01 7.15 -37.97
CA LEU A 390 19.00 8.03 -37.35
C LEU A 390 20.41 7.74 -37.93
N PRO A 391 20.71 8.12 -39.19
CA PRO A 391 21.92 7.68 -39.91
C PRO A 391 23.25 8.16 -39.30
N GLN A 392 23.21 9.08 -38.34
CA GLN A 392 24.36 9.54 -37.55
C GLN A 392 24.80 8.49 -36.51
N LEU A 393 23.92 7.55 -36.15
CA LEU A 393 24.18 6.52 -35.14
C LEU A 393 24.51 5.18 -35.80
N LYS A 394 25.71 4.66 -35.51
CA LYS A 394 26.09 3.29 -35.87
C LYS A 394 25.45 2.32 -34.89
N PHE A 395 24.62 1.42 -35.39
CA PHE A 395 23.82 0.48 -34.59
C PHE A 395 24.21 -0.98 -34.82
N LEU A 396 24.35 -1.73 -33.72
CA LEU A 396 24.57 -3.18 -33.72
C LEU A 396 23.50 -3.84 -32.83
N PRO A 397 22.50 -4.55 -33.40
CA PRO A 397 21.28 -4.94 -32.68
C PRO A 397 21.44 -6.02 -31.60
N GLY A 398 22.57 -6.74 -31.57
CA GLY A 398 22.81 -7.89 -30.68
C GLY A 398 21.80 -9.04 -30.83
N MET A 399 22.08 -10.17 -30.17
CA MET A 399 21.15 -11.31 -30.01
C MET A 399 20.57 -11.40 -28.58
N ALA A 400 21.22 -10.78 -27.60
CA ALA A 400 20.77 -10.70 -26.20
C ALA A 400 19.76 -9.56 -25.97
N ASN A 401 19.39 -9.28 -24.72
CA ASN A 401 18.49 -8.19 -24.30
C ASN A 401 19.15 -6.79 -24.32
N PHE A 402 20.07 -6.53 -25.24
CA PHE A 402 20.79 -5.26 -25.38
C PHE A 402 21.39 -5.11 -26.78
N TYR A 403 21.78 -3.88 -27.11
CA TYR A 403 22.41 -3.50 -28.37
C TYR A 403 23.53 -2.47 -28.12
N LEU A 404 24.41 -2.28 -29.11
CA LEU A 404 25.42 -1.22 -29.11
C LEU A 404 25.04 -0.08 -30.05
N LEU A 405 25.33 1.15 -29.62
CA LEU A 405 25.31 2.37 -30.41
C LEU A 405 26.66 3.09 -30.36
N ARG A 406 27.00 3.82 -31.42
CA ARG A 406 28.09 4.81 -31.43
C ARG A 406 27.70 5.99 -32.29
N ASP A 407 28.10 7.19 -31.89
CA ASP A 407 28.11 8.38 -32.73
C ASP A 407 29.55 8.68 -33.15
N ASP A 408 29.80 8.76 -34.46
CA ASP A 408 31.12 9.05 -35.03
C ASP A 408 31.29 10.56 -35.36
N SER A 409 30.28 11.41 -35.11
CA SER A 409 30.30 12.84 -35.43
C SER A 409 31.11 13.71 -34.45
N GLY A 410 31.52 13.17 -33.29
CA GLY A 410 32.30 13.90 -32.29
C GLY A 410 31.53 15.00 -31.54
N ARG A 411 30.19 14.94 -31.56
CA ARG A 411 29.26 15.89 -30.91
C ARG A 411 29.51 16.00 -29.41
N LYS A 412 29.22 17.19 -28.84
CA LYS A 412 29.25 17.45 -27.39
C LYS A 412 27.93 18.08 -26.91
N PRO A 413 27.39 17.69 -25.72
CA PRO A 413 27.83 16.55 -24.89
C PRO A 413 27.75 15.23 -25.67
N ASP A 414 28.58 14.25 -25.31
CA ASP A 414 28.58 12.95 -26.01
C ASP A 414 27.26 12.19 -25.79
N LEU A 415 27.03 11.17 -26.62
CA LEU A 415 25.80 10.37 -26.62
C LEU A 415 25.39 9.89 -25.21
N ALA A 416 26.34 9.38 -24.41
CA ALA A 416 26.04 8.88 -23.07
C ALA A 416 25.61 10.00 -22.12
N ASN A 417 26.32 11.14 -22.12
CA ASN A 417 26.00 12.28 -21.27
C ASN A 417 24.71 12.99 -21.72
N SER A 418 24.43 13.05 -23.03
CA SER A 418 23.18 13.60 -23.55
C SER A 418 21.98 12.74 -23.18
N LEU A 419 22.08 11.41 -23.28
CA LEU A 419 21.01 10.52 -22.82
C LEU A 419 20.79 10.65 -21.30
N LEU A 420 21.87 10.77 -20.51
CA LEU A 420 21.77 10.99 -19.06
C LEU A 420 21.06 12.32 -18.71
N ALA A 421 21.29 13.39 -19.49
CA ALA A 421 20.58 14.65 -19.35
C ALA A 421 19.07 14.54 -19.59
N HIS A 422 18.63 13.57 -20.40
CA HIS A 422 17.22 13.21 -20.64
C HIS A 422 16.71 12.12 -19.66
N SER A 423 17.36 11.94 -18.50
CA SER A 423 17.05 10.91 -17.50
C SER A 423 17.16 9.46 -18.02
N VAL A 424 18.00 9.18 -19.02
CA VAL A 424 18.27 7.82 -19.55
C VAL A 424 19.73 7.44 -19.32
N ALA A 425 20.00 6.60 -18.32
CA ALA A 425 21.34 6.08 -18.07
C ALA A 425 21.66 4.90 -19.01
N VAL A 426 22.85 4.93 -19.62
CA VAL A 426 23.37 3.90 -20.54
C VAL A 426 24.77 3.46 -20.12
N ARG A 427 25.21 2.28 -20.59
CA ARG A 427 26.57 1.77 -20.27
C ARG A 427 27.56 2.26 -21.31
N ARG A 428 28.41 3.22 -20.92
CA ARG A 428 29.67 3.54 -21.62
C ARG A 428 30.50 2.28 -21.85
N CYS A 429 31.05 2.06 -23.04
CA CYS A 429 31.84 0.88 -23.40
C CYS A 429 33.30 1.20 -23.77
N ASP A 430 33.72 2.45 -23.58
CA ASP A 430 35.08 2.98 -23.76
C ASP A 430 36.14 2.32 -22.85
N ASN A 431 35.74 1.53 -21.85
CA ASN A 431 36.63 0.70 -21.03
C ASN A 431 36.59 -0.81 -21.34
N PHE A 432 36.02 -1.20 -22.48
CA PHE A 432 36.12 -2.58 -22.99
C PHE A 432 37.24 -2.67 -24.02
N HIS A 433 38.06 -3.72 -23.92
CA HIS A 433 39.05 -4.03 -24.95
C HIS A 433 38.38 -4.29 -26.30
N GLY A 434 39.01 -3.85 -27.39
CA GLY A 434 38.44 -3.88 -28.74
C GLY A 434 37.40 -2.79 -29.03
N LEU A 435 36.99 -1.98 -28.05
CA LEU A 435 36.10 -0.82 -28.22
C LEU A 435 36.77 0.51 -27.81
N GLU A 436 38.08 0.51 -27.59
CA GLU A 436 38.86 1.73 -27.36
C GLU A 436 38.66 2.71 -28.52
N THR A 437 38.20 3.92 -28.18
CA THR A 437 37.75 4.93 -29.14
C THR A 437 38.28 6.30 -28.74
N SER A 438 38.31 7.26 -29.68
CA SER A 438 38.71 8.63 -29.36
C SER A 438 37.72 9.25 -28.35
N ALA A 439 38.18 10.23 -27.57
CA ALA A 439 37.46 10.75 -26.40
C ALA A 439 36.04 11.32 -26.66
N ASN A 440 35.61 11.47 -27.92
CA ASN A 440 34.28 11.96 -28.30
C ASN A 440 33.46 10.95 -29.15
N ALA A 441 33.91 9.70 -29.33
CA ALA A 441 33.29 8.68 -30.20
C ALA A 441 33.03 7.34 -29.47
N ALA A 442 32.61 7.41 -28.21
CA ALA A 442 32.42 6.25 -27.34
C ALA A 442 31.27 5.35 -27.80
N TRP A 443 31.50 4.04 -27.78
CA TRP A 443 30.43 3.05 -27.83
C TRP A 443 29.58 3.10 -26.55
N VAL A 444 28.26 2.99 -26.69
CA VAL A 444 27.33 2.81 -25.56
C VAL A 444 26.50 1.55 -25.77
N ARG A 445 26.36 0.75 -24.71
CA ARG A 445 25.47 -0.39 -24.62
C ARG A 445 24.17 0.03 -23.94
N ILE A 446 23.05 -0.30 -24.57
CA ILE A 446 21.71 0.02 -24.08
C ILE A 446 20.91 -1.29 -23.96
N ALA A 447 20.30 -1.51 -22.80
CA ALA A 447 19.38 -2.62 -22.60
C ALA A 447 18.08 -2.42 -23.39
N ILE A 448 17.52 -3.50 -23.93
CA ILE A 448 16.15 -3.52 -24.46
C ILE A 448 15.21 -3.59 -23.25
N ARG A 449 14.36 -2.58 -23.11
CA ARG A 449 13.44 -2.38 -21.98
C ARG A 449 11.99 -2.69 -22.38
N THR A 450 11.01 -2.33 -21.54
CA THR A 450 9.58 -2.37 -21.92
C THR A 450 9.29 -1.38 -23.07
N PRO A 451 8.17 -1.51 -23.82
CA PRO A 451 7.88 -0.60 -24.94
C PRO A 451 7.90 0.88 -24.55
N THR A 452 7.27 1.24 -23.43
CA THR A 452 7.23 2.62 -22.91
C THR A 452 8.61 3.16 -22.50
N GLU A 453 9.48 2.31 -21.95
CA GLU A 453 10.85 2.68 -21.63
C GLU A 453 11.70 2.82 -22.90
N ASN A 454 11.51 1.94 -23.88
CA ASN A 454 12.15 2.03 -25.19
C ASN A 454 11.71 3.29 -25.94
N ASP A 455 10.46 3.75 -25.77
CA ASP A 455 9.98 5.02 -26.33
C ASP A 455 10.70 6.22 -25.71
N ARG A 456 10.95 6.21 -24.39
CA ARG A 456 11.80 7.23 -23.73
C ARG A 456 13.23 7.22 -24.28
N ILE A 457 13.81 6.03 -24.50
CA ILE A 457 15.14 5.88 -25.09
C ILE A 457 15.16 6.43 -26.53
N LEU A 458 14.20 6.07 -27.37
CA LEU A 458 14.09 6.55 -28.76
C LEU A 458 13.86 8.07 -28.83
N ALA A 459 13.05 8.63 -27.94
CA ALA A 459 12.86 10.08 -27.84
C ALA A 459 14.17 10.80 -27.50
N ALA A 460 14.91 10.32 -26.50
CA ALA A 460 16.20 10.88 -26.11
C ALA A 460 17.28 10.74 -27.21
N LEU A 461 17.30 9.62 -27.93
CA LEU A 461 18.17 9.42 -29.12
C LEU A 461 17.79 10.38 -30.26
N THR A 462 16.50 10.59 -30.49
CA THR A 462 16.00 11.50 -31.54
C THR A 462 16.31 12.96 -31.22
N ALA A 463 16.14 13.37 -29.95
CA ALA A 463 16.52 14.72 -29.47
C ALA A 463 18.02 14.96 -29.62
N TYR A 464 18.86 13.99 -29.20
CA TYR A 464 20.31 14.03 -29.36
C TYR A 464 20.72 14.26 -30.82
N VAL A 465 20.18 13.47 -31.75
CA VAL A 465 20.49 13.58 -33.20
C VAL A 465 20.01 14.92 -33.77
N SER A 466 18.78 15.32 -33.43
CA SER A 466 18.12 16.55 -33.93
C SER A 466 18.70 17.85 -33.37
N GLY A 467 19.69 17.78 -32.46
CA GLY A 467 20.37 18.95 -31.91
C GLY A 467 19.51 19.81 -30.98
N HIS A 468 18.32 19.35 -30.64
CA HIS A 468 17.42 20.02 -29.69
C HIS A 468 17.95 19.78 -28.28
N THR A 469 18.77 20.72 -27.82
CA THR A 469 19.11 20.85 -26.40
C THR A 469 18.06 21.76 -25.77
N ASP A 470 17.17 21.18 -24.95
CA ASP A 470 16.23 21.97 -24.15
C ASP A 470 17.02 22.83 -23.15
N GLN A 471 17.24 24.10 -23.51
CA GLN A 471 17.72 25.13 -22.59
C GLN A 471 16.60 25.53 -21.62
N ALA A 472 16.26 24.62 -20.71
CA ALA A 472 15.26 24.82 -19.66
C ALA A 472 15.80 24.40 -18.27
N ALA A 473 17.06 24.76 -17.99
CA ALA A 473 17.72 24.42 -16.71
C ALA A 473 18.74 25.46 -16.22
N SER A 474 18.46 26.77 -16.29
CA SER A 474 18.96 27.79 -15.33
C SER A 474 18.53 29.23 -15.68
N SER A 475 17.78 29.87 -14.78
CA SER A 475 17.49 31.34 -14.72
C SER A 475 16.76 31.95 -15.95
N THR A 476 15.93 33.01 -15.87
CA THR A 476 15.59 33.95 -14.77
C THR A 476 14.13 34.45 -14.94
N SER A 477 13.71 35.33 -14.03
CA SER A 477 12.38 35.95 -13.88
C SER A 477 11.87 36.88 -15.00
N LEU A 478 10.54 36.86 -15.18
CA LEU A 478 9.61 37.99 -15.43
C LEU A 478 9.64 38.80 -16.75
N THR A 479 8.41 39.21 -17.13
CA THR A 479 7.98 40.28 -18.08
C THR A 479 7.84 39.96 -19.58
N GLY A 480 6.74 40.46 -20.16
CA GLY A 480 6.83 41.31 -21.36
C GLY A 480 6.42 40.75 -22.73
N GLU A 481 5.13 40.82 -23.02
CA GLU A 481 4.47 40.89 -24.35
C GLU A 481 5.32 41.19 -25.61
N THR A 482 5.08 40.49 -26.73
CA THR A 482 4.32 41.01 -27.91
C THR A 482 4.15 39.95 -29.03
N SER A 483 3.38 40.28 -30.07
CA SER A 483 2.67 39.35 -30.98
C SER A 483 3.25 39.24 -32.41
N LEU A 484 2.68 38.32 -33.22
CA LEU A 484 2.32 38.43 -34.67
C LEU A 484 1.92 37.04 -35.23
N THR A 485 0.63 36.67 -35.34
CA THR A 485 -0.34 36.80 -36.49
C THR A 485 -0.40 35.64 -37.51
N GLY A 486 -1.64 35.17 -37.81
CA GLY A 486 -2.01 34.27 -38.93
C GLY A 486 -3.13 33.27 -38.56
N ALA A 487 -4.41 33.69 -38.53
CA ALA A 487 -5.43 33.44 -39.58
C ALA A 487 -5.81 31.95 -39.82
N ALA A 488 -7.08 31.52 -39.91
CA ALA A 488 -8.30 32.25 -40.30
C ALA A 488 -9.64 31.74 -39.68
N SER A 489 -10.61 32.66 -39.66
CA SER A 489 -12.07 32.57 -39.57
C SER A 489 -12.84 31.22 -39.52
N LEU A 490 -13.91 31.19 -38.71
CA LEU A 490 -15.30 31.31 -39.20
C LEU A 490 -16.29 31.75 -38.08
N SER A 491 -17.26 32.59 -38.44
CA SER A 491 -18.33 33.18 -37.60
C SER A 491 -19.57 32.28 -37.50
N GLY A 492 -20.53 32.43 -36.56
CA GLY A 492 -20.71 33.38 -35.44
C GLY A 492 -22.15 33.31 -34.90
N GLY A 493 -22.47 34.01 -33.79
CA GLY A 493 -23.82 34.09 -33.20
C GLY A 493 -23.77 34.29 -31.68
N ALA A 494 -24.51 35.26 -31.13
CA ALA A 494 -24.20 35.85 -29.81
C ALA A 494 -25.37 35.90 -28.80
N SER A 495 -25.03 35.83 -27.50
CA SER A 495 -25.60 36.68 -26.42
C SER A 495 -24.73 36.58 -25.14
N GLY A 496 -24.91 37.51 -24.18
CA GLY A 496 -23.97 37.77 -23.06
C GLY A 496 -23.87 36.69 -21.95
N SER A 497 -23.05 36.86 -20.89
CA SER A 497 -22.49 38.12 -20.36
C SER A 497 -21.27 37.95 -19.42
N SER A 498 -20.64 39.08 -19.08
CA SER A 498 -19.69 39.32 -17.96
C SER A 498 -18.30 38.66 -18.01
N ARG A 499 -17.27 39.44 -17.65
CA ARG A 499 -15.85 39.08 -17.69
C ARG A 499 -15.43 38.32 -16.42
N ALA A 500 -14.77 37.18 -16.57
CA ALA A 500 -13.88 36.64 -15.56
C ALA A 500 -12.42 36.89 -15.98
N THR A 501 -11.63 37.55 -15.13
CA THR A 501 -10.19 37.76 -15.34
C THR A 501 -9.43 36.50 -14.96
N GLY A 502 -8.83 35.84 -15.95
CA GLY A 502 -8.10 34.58 -15.74
C GLY A 502 -6.77 34.77 -15.02
N THR A 503 -6.78 34.76 -13.69
CA THR A 503 -5.62 34.31 -12.90
C THR A 503 -5.55 32.80 -12.96
N GLY A 504 -4.39 32.21 -13.26
CA GLY A 504 -4.22 30.76 -13.21
C GLY A 504 -4.50 30.23 -11.80
N GLN A 505 -5.63 29.55 -11.61
CA GLN A 505 -6.00 28.98 -10.32
C GLN A 505 -4.97 27.93 -9.91
N GLN A 506 -4.20 28.21 -8.84
CA GLN A 506 -3.50 27.16 -8.13
C GLN A 506 -4.56 26.19 -7.57
N ARG A 507 -4.42 24.92 -7.92
CA ARG A 507 -5.30 23.85 -7.41
C ARG A 507 -5.20 23.82 -5.88
N ALA A 508 -6.34 23.70 -5.18
CA ALA A 508 -6.34 23.59 -3.72
C ALA A 508 -5.44 22.45 -3.24
N LYS A 509 -4.80 22.68 -2.10
CA LYS A 509 -4.04 21.65 -1.38
C LYS A 509 -5.02 20.65 -0.77
N ALA A 510 -4.60 19.40 -0.59
CA ALA A 510 -5.49 18.36 -0.10
C ALA A 510 -4.76 17.39 0.84
N LEU A 511 -5.35 17.17 2.02
CA LEU A 511 -4.96 16.14 2.98
C LEU A 511 -6.16 15.21 3.17
N MET A 512 -5.95 13.90 3.10
CA MET A 512 -7.00 12.90 3.27
C MET A 512 -6.75 12.01 4.48
N ILE A 513 -7.76 11.89 5.33
CA ILE A 513 -7.78 11.02 6.49
C ILE A 513 -8.60 9.76 6.15
N GLN A 514 -7.89 8.64 5.97
CA GLN A 514 -8.48 7.31 5.83
C GLN A 514 -8.32 6.53 7.15
N GLY A 515 -8.83 5.32 7.23
CA GLY A 515 -8.60 4.47 8.41
C GLY A 515 -8.78 2.99 8.14
N CYS A 516 -8.20 2.15 9.00
CA CYS A 516 -8.21 0.69 8.83
C CYS A 516 -9.61 0.05 8.95
N SER A 517 -10.60 0.79 9.46
CA SER A 517 -12.01 0.39 9.58
C SER A 517 -12.90 1.63 9.70
N SER A 518 -14.23 1.47 9.60
CA SER A 518 -15.20 2.55 9.81
C SER A 518 -14.96 3.29 11.13
N ASN A 519 -14.99 2.56 12.24
CA ASN A 519 -15.01 3.14 13.59
C ASN A 519 -13.59 3.47 14.12
N ALA A 520 -12.59 3.59 13.24
CA ALA A 520 -11.22 3.96 13.59
C ALA A 520 -11.08 5.40 14.15
N GLY A 521 -12.16 6.19 14.09
CA GLY A 521 -12.20 7.59 14.50
C GLY A 521 -11.78 8.57 13.41
N LYS A 522 -11.84 8.18 12.14
CA LYS A 522 -11.48 9.00 10.96
C LYS A 522 -12.16 10.37 11.01
N SER A 523 -13.48 10.39 11.22
CA SER A 523 -14.32 11.59 11.21
C SER A 523 -13.98 12.57 12.35
N LEU A 524 -13.62 12.06 13.54
CA LEU A 524 -13.08 12.87 14.64
C LEU A 524 -11.69 13.42 14.30
N ILE A 525 -10.77 12.60 13.78
CA ILE A 525 -9.43 13.06 13.38
C ILE A 525 -9.52 14.10 12.25
N THR A 526 -10.44 13.93 11.29
CA THR A 526 -10.74 14.94 10.26
C THR A 526 -11.24 16.25 10.87
N ALA A 527 -12.19 16.20 11.81
CA ALA A 527 -12.68 17.39 12.51
C ALA A 527 -11.56 18.08 13.31
N ALA A 528 -10.66 17.31 13.94
CA ALA A 528 -9.48 17.84 14.60
C ALA A 528 -8.57 18.59 13.63
N PHE A 529 -8.18 17.99 12.50
CA PHE A 529 -7.34 18.66 11.50
C PHE A 529 -8.00 19.91 10.92
N CYS A 530 -9.31 19.85 10.62
CA CYS A 530 -10.09 21.02 10.20
C CYS A 530 -9.94 22.17 11.21
N ARG A 531 -10.13 21.89 12.51
CA ARG A 531 -10.04 22.91 13.56
C ARG A 531 -8.61 23.41 13.80
N ILE A 532 -7.62 22.52 13.86
CA ILE A 532 -6.19 22.88 14.02
C ILE A 532 -5.75 23.83 12.90
N LEU A 533 -6.08 23.50 11.65
CA LEU A 533 -5.67 24.29 10.49
C LEU A 533 -6.40 25.64 10.43
N ARG A 534 -7.72 25.66 10.73
CA ARG A 534 -8.49 26.89 10.91
C ARG A 534 -7.89 27.78 12.00
N ASN A 535 -7.55 27.23 13.16
CA ASN A 535 -6.98 27.99 14.28
C ASN A 535 -5.56 28.50 13.96
N ARG A 536 -4.84 27.84 13.04
CA ARG A 536 -3.58 28.31 12.43
C ARG A 536 -3.76 29.30 11.28
N GLY A 537 -5.00 29.75 10.99
CA GLY A 537 -5.30 30.76 9.98
C GLY A 537 -5.36 30.25 8.54
N TRP A 538 -5.48 28.93 8.33
CA TRP A 538 -5.72 28.39 7.00
C TRP A 538 -7.19 28.56 6.60
N ASP A 539 -7.40 28.93 5.34
CA ASP A 539 -8.68 28.79 4.66
C ASP A 539 -8.86 27.30 4.29
N VAL A 540 -9.78 26.64 4.98
CA VAL A 540 -9.93 25.18 4.99
C VAL A 540 -11.40 24.77 4.95
N ALA A 541 -11.72 23.77 4.14
CA ALA A 541 -13.05 23.15 4.07
C ALA A 541 -12.98 21.62 4.19
N PRO A 542 -14.00 20.96 4.76
CA PRO A 542 -14.05 19.51 4.85
C PRO A 542 -14.72 18.90 3.61
N TYR A 543 -14.42 17.64 3.33
CA TYR A 543 -15.07 16.91 2.24
C TYR A 543 -15.10 15.40 2.48
N LYS A 544 -16.27 14.77 2.31
CA LYS A 544 -16.43 13.30 2.31
C LYS A 544 -17.28 12.89 1.10
N ALA A 545 -16.61 12.36 0.09
CA ALA A 545 -17.19 12.01 -1.22
C ALA A 545 -18.49 11.18 -1.10
N GLN A 546 -18.51 10.25 -0.14
CA GLN A 546 -19.69 9.49 0.22
C GLN A 546 -19.75 9.25 1.73
N ASN A 547 -20.92 9.46 2.32
CA ASN A 547 -21.23 9.00 3.67
C ASN A 547 -22.36 7.96 3.63
N MET A 548 -22.44 7.10 4.63
CA MET A 548 -23.52 6.16 4.87
C MET A 548 -23.94 6.26 6.34
N SER A 549 -24.96 7.07 6.64
CA SER A 549 -25.40 7.29 8.02
C SER A 549 -26.89 7.64 8.10
N LEU A 550 -27.52 7.24 9.20
CA LEU A 550 -28.89 7.63 9.55
C LEU A 550 -28.94 8.98 10.29
N ASN A 551 -27.80 9.48 10.78
CA ASN A 551 -27.68 10.75 11.47
C ASN A 551 -27.38 11.88 10.49
N SER A 552 -28.22 12.90 10.42
CA SER A 552 -28.08 14.01 9.48
C SER A 552 -28.30 15.37 10.11
N ALA A 553 -27.72 16.38 9.48
CA ALA A 553 -28.02 17.78 9.72
C ALA A 553 -28.81 18.36 8.53
N VAL A 554 -29.32 19.58 8.71
CA VAL A 554 -30.03 20.34 7.70
C VAL A 554 -29.31 21.68 7.49
N THR A 555 -29.10 22.08 6.23
CA THR A 555 -28.49 23.37 5.87
C THR A 555 -29.48 24.52 5.99
N ALA A 556 -28.99 25.77 5.93
CA ALA A 556 -29.85 26.95 5.91
C ALA A 556 -30.86 26.94 4.73
N ASP A 557 -30.48 26.33 3.60
CA ASP A 557 -31.31 26.21 2.38
C ASP A 557 -32.29 25.02 2.42
N GLY A 558 -32.41 24.33 3.57
CA GLY A 558 -33.31 23.17 3.71
C GLY A 558 -32.82 21.91 2.99
N LEU A 559 -31.51 21.71 2.90
CA LEU A 559 -30.90 20.51 2.30
C LEU A 559 -30.27 19.60 3.35
N GLU A 560 -30.13 18.31 3.04
CA GLU A 560 -29.70 17.26 3.99
C GLU A 560 -28.22 16.86 3.82
N LEU A 561 -27.47 16.67 4.92
CA LEU A 561 -26.11 16.11 4.87
C LEU A 561 -25.78 15.24 6.10
N GLY A 562 -24.74 14.42 6.03
CA GLY A 562 -24.27 13.63 7.18
C GLY A 562 -23.90 14.51 8.39
N ARG A 563 -24.33 14.10 9.60
CA ARG A 563 -24.09 14.87 10.84
C ARG A 563 -22.59 15.11 11.10
N ALA A 564 -21.74 14.13 10.76
CA ALA A 564 -20.29 14.24 10.89
C ALA A 564 -19.70 15.35 10.00
N GLN A 565 -20.18 15.53 8.76
CA GLN A 565 -19.68 16.60 7.89
C GLN A 565 -20.20 17.98 8.31
N ALA A 566 -21.39 18.06 8.93
CA ALA A 566 -21.83 19.31 9.58
C ALA A 566 -20.96 19.66 10.81
N VAL A 567 -20.50 18.67 11.58
CA VAL A 567 -19.51 18.87 12.66
C VAL A 567 -18.15 19.30 12.09
N GLN A 568 -17.70 18.71 10.97
CA GLN A 568 -16.45 19.11 10.30
C GLN A 568 -16.55 20.52 9.67
N ALA A 569 -17.73 20.94 9.21
CA ALA A 569 -17.99 22.30 8.76
C ALA A 569 -17.84 23.30 9.93
N ALA A 570 -18.47 22.99 11.07
CA ALA A 570 -18.29 23.76 12.31
C ALA A 570 -16.83 23.80 12.78
N ALA A 571 -16.07 22.71 12.59
CA ALA A 571 -14.63 22.68 12.87
C ALA A 571 -13.83 23.67 12.00
N CYS A 572 -14.21 23.84 10.73
CA CYS A 572 -13.68 24.87 9.83
C CYS A 572 -14.25 26.29 10.12
N GLY A 573 -15.25 26.43 10.99
CA GLY A 573 -15.99 27.68 11.19
C GLY A 573 -16.88 28.05 10.00
N LEU A 574 -17.27 27.08 9.18
CA LEU A 574 -18.11 27.24 7.99
C LEU A 574 -19.55 26.77 8.27
N PRO A 575 -20.57 27.34 7.58
CA PRO A 575 -21.91 26.77 7.59
C PRO A 575 -21.91 25.38 6.92
N PRO A 576 -22.82 24.46 7.30
CA PRO A 576 -22.96 23.18 6.63
C PRO A 576 -23.36 23.35 5.15
N ASP A 577 -22.57 22.79 4.24
CA ASP A 577 -22.79 22.80 2.79
C ASP A 577 -22.88 21.35 2.27
N VAL A 578 -23.88 21.05 1.45
CA VAL A 578 -24.08 19.72 0.86
C VAL A 578 -22.94 19.26 -0.05
N ARG A 579 -22.13 20.19 -0.59
CA ARG A 579 -20.93 19.86 -1.37
C ARG A 579 -19.87 19.17 -0.53
N MET A 580 -19.87 19.39 0.79
CA MET A 580 -18.99 18.72 1.75
C MET A 580 -19.37 17.25 1.96
N ASN A 581 -20.62 16.86 1.64
CA ASN A 581 -21.07 15.46 1.59
C ASN A 581 -22.05 15.23 0.42
N PRO A 582 -21.54 15.14 -0.83
CA PRO A 582 -22.37 15.20 -2.02
C PRO A 582 -23.18 13.92 -2.28
N VAL A 583 -22.75 12.79 -1.71
CA VAL A 583 -23.46 11.51 -1.73
C VAL A 583 -23.68 11.05 -0.29
N LEU A 584 -24.94 10.90 0.11
CA LEU A 584 -25.33 10.36 1.41
C LEU A 584 -26.25 9.15 1.21
N LEU A 585 -25.83 8.00 1.73
CA LEU A 585 -26.61 6.77 1.73
C LEU A 585 -27.32 6.61 3.08
N LYS A 586 -28.62 6.32 3.05
CA LYS A 586 -29.43 6.05 4.23
C LYS A 586 -29.95 4.61 4.19
N PRO A 587 -29.43 3.68 5.01
CA PRO A 587 -29.90 2.30 5.02
C PRO A 587 -31.36 2.21 5.46
N GLU A 588 -32.21 1.60 4.62
CA GLU A 588 -33.63 1.34 4.94
C GLU A 588 -33.85 -0.15 5.28
N SER A 589 -32.97 -1.04 4.79
CA SER A 589 -32.93 -2.46 5.13
C SER A 589 -31.50 -3.02 4.99
N ASP A 590 -31.29 -4.28 5.37
CA ASP A 590 -30.00 -5.01 5.25
C ASP A 590 -29.45 -5.05 3.80
N ARG A 591 -30.27 -4.74 2.79
CA ARG A 591 -29.90 -4.77 1.37
C ARG A 591 -30.25 -3.51 0.58
N GLY A 592 -30.97 -2.56 1.17
CA GLY A 592 -31.52 -1.39 0.48
C GLY A 592 -31.16 -0.08 1.18
N SER A 593 -30.86 0.94 0.38
CA SER A 593 -30.59 2.30 0.87
C SER A 593 -31.28 3.35 0.01
N GLN A 594 -31.71 4.44 0.64
CA GLN A 594 -32.04 5.69 -0.02
C GLN A 594 -30.74 6.43 -0.35
N VAL A 595 -30.64 6.92 -1.59
CA VAL A 595 -29.54 7.76 -2.07
C VAL A 595 -29.99 9.22 -2.05
N VAL A 596 -29.25 10.05 -1.31
CA VAL A 596 -29.39 11.50 -1.27
C VAL A 596 -28.20 12.11 -2.03
N LEU A 597 -28.48 12.90 -3.07
CA LEU A 597 -27.47 13.61 -3.85
C LEU A 597 -27.60 15.12 -3.63
N LEU A 598 -26.50 15.78 -3.27
CA LEU A 598 -26.46 17.22 -2.97
C LEU A 598 -27.62 17.66 -2.05
N GLY A 599 -27.86 16.85 -1.02
CA GLY A 599 -28.88 17.02 0.00
C GLY A 599 -30.34 16.91 -0.44
N LYS A 600 -30.62 16.32 -1.61
CA LYS A 600 -31.97 15.96 -2.07
C LYS A 600 -32.10 14.46 -2.25
N ALA A 601 -33.20 13.88 -1.79
CA ALA A 601 -33.51 12.47 -2.03
C ALA A 601 -33.64 12.22 -3.54
N TRP A 602 -32.85 11.28 -4.07
CA TRP A 602 -32.73 11.04 -5.51
C TRP A 602 -33.25 9.67 -5.94
N ALA A 603 -32.87 8.61 -5.23
CA ALA A 603 -33.26 7.25 -5.57
C ALA A 603 -33.38 6.35 -4.34
N ARG A 604 -33.96 5.16 -4.54
CA ARG A 604 -33.78 3.98 -3.69
C ARG A 604 -33.07 2.94 -4.53
N CYS A 605 -32.09 2.26 -3.94
CA CYS A 605 -31.39 1.17 -4.61
C CYS A 605 -31.24 -0.04 -3.69
N GLN A 606 -31.45 -1.22 -4.26
CA GLN A 606 -30.91 -2.46 -3.71
C GLN A 606 -29.40 -2.52 -3.96
N ALA A 607 -28.68 -3.30 -3.15
CA ALA A 607 -27.22 -3.45 -3.25
C ALA A 607 -26.69 -3.95 -4.61
N ALA A 608 -27.56 -4.50 -5.47
CA ALA A 608 -27.22 -4.87 -6.85
C ALA A 608 -27.34 -3.67 -7.84
N GLU A 609 -28.38 -2.84 -7.68
CA GLU A 609 -28.64 -1.65 -8.52
C GLU A 609 -27.66 -0.51 -8.21
N TYR A 610 -27.14 -0.48 -6.98
CA TYR A 610 -26.08 0.43 -6.53
C TYR A 610 -24.87 0.51 -7.48
N TYR A 611 -24.54 -0.60 -8.17
CA TYR A 611 -23.44 -0.64 -9.14
C TYR A 611 -23.73 0.11 -10.45
N GLU A 612 -24.99 0.26 -10.85
CA GLU A 612 -25.38 0.99 -12.07
C GLU A 612 -25.38 2.50 -11.83
N LEU A 613 -25.81 2.92 -10.62
CA LEU A 613 -25.84 4.32 -10.19
C LEU A 613 -24.44 4.89 -9.86
N HIS A 614 -23.42 4.02 -9.82
CA HIS A 614 -22.05 4.32 -9.40
C HIS A 614 -21.42 5.49 -10.17
N HIS A 615 -21.59 5.54 -11.49
CA HIS A 615 -21.03 6.59 -12.32
C HIS A 615 -21.59 7.97 -11.96
N THR A 616 -22.91 8.09 -11.81
CA THR A 616 -23.58 9.34 -11.40
C THR A 616 -23.12 9.80 -10.01
N MET A 617 -23.00 8.88 -9.05
CA MET A 617 -22.51 9.20 -7.69
C MET A 617 -21.06 9.69 -7.71
N ARG A 618 -20.16 8.99 -8.41
CA ARG A 618 -18.75 9.37 -8.59
C ARG A 618 -18.62 10.74 -9.25
N ASP A 619 -19.35 10.98 -10.32
CA ASP A 619 -19.19 12.20 -11.13
C ASP A 619 -19.80 13.41 -10.40
N THR A 620 -20.91 13.21 -9.66
CA THR A 620 -21.46 14.21 -8.72
C THR A 620 -20.46 14.54 -7.61
N ALA A 621 -19.84 13.53 -7.00
CA ALA A 621 -18.86 13.73 -5.94
C ALA A 621 -17.63 14.52 -6.43
N ARG A 622 -17.08 14.15 -7.59
CA ARG A 622 -15.96 14.87 -8.21
C ARG A 622 -16.29 16.33 -8.52
N ALA A 623 -17.45 16.60 -9.11
CA ALA A 623 -17.90 17.97 -9.40
C ALA A 623 -18.05 18.81 -8.12
N ALA A 624 -18.59 18.22 -7.04
CA ALA A 624 -18.68 18.88 -5.74
C ALA A 624 -17.29 19.20 -5.15
N TYR A 625 -16.36 18.23 -5.18
CA TYR A 625 -14.97 18.46 -4.78
C TYR A 625 -14.32 19.59 -5.58
N ASP A 626 -14.39 19.54 -6.91
CA ASP A 626 -13.74 20.51 -7.78
C ASP A 626 -14.31 21.93 -7.58
N SER A 627 -15.60 22.05 -7.23
CA SER A 627 -16.20 23.35 -6.88
C SER A 627 -15.74 23.88 -5.50
N LEU A 628 -15.65 23.05 -4.46
CA LEU A 628 -15.11 23.46 -3.16
C LEU A 628 -13.62 23.80 -3.25
N ALA A 629 -12.85 23.02 -4.02
CA ALA A 629 -11.43 23.25 -4.28
C ALA A 629 -11.16 24.47 -5.19
N ALA A 630 -12.18 25.09 -5.78
CA ALA A 630 -12.07 26.37 -6.47
C ALA A 630 -12.31 27.57 -5.53
N GLU A 631 -12.99 27.35 -4.41
CA GLU A 631 -13.36 28.37 -3.40
C GLU A 631 -12.41 28.40 -2.19
N HIS A 632 -11.82 27.26 -1.82
CA HIS A 632 -10.96 27.12 -0.65
C HIS A 632 -9.51 26.71 -1.00
N ARG A 633 -8.54 27.19 -0.22
CA ARG A 633 -7.10 26.90 -0.42
C ARG A 633 -6.67 25.50 0.03
N LEU A 634 -7.38 24.90 0.98
CA LEU A 634 -7.08 23.57 1.54
C LEU A 634 -8.37 22.77 1.76
N ILE A 635 -8.42 21.54 1.25
CA ILE A 635 -9.50 20.60 1.52
C ILE A 635 -8.98 19.49 2.44
N ILE A 636 -9.72 19.20 3.52
CA ILE A 636 -9.48 18.01 4.36
C ILE A 636 -10.52 16.96 4.00
N LEU A 637 -10.06 15.90 3.34
CA LEU A 637 -10.89 14.81 2.86
C LEU A 637 -11.01 13.73 3.93
N GLU A 638 -12.19 13.13 4.07
CA GLU A 638 -12.39 11.90 4.84
C GLU A 638 -12.66 10.71 3.90
N GLY A 639 -12.03 9.57 4.19
CA GLY A 639 -12.32 8.29 3.54
C GLY A 639 -13.56 7.60 4.08
N ALA A 640 -14.22 6.79 3.26
CA ALA A 640 -15.38 5.98 3.67
C ALA A 640 -14.98 4.52 3.91
N GLY A 641 -15.29 3.96 5.08
CA GLY A 641 -14.92 2.59 5.45
C GLY A 641 -13.39 2.40 5.56
N SER A 642 -12.87 1.35 4.93
CA SER A 642 -11.44 1.02 4.84
C SER A 642 -10.96 1.06 3.37
N PRO A 643 -9.77 1.60 3.07
CA PRO A 643 -9.19 1.54 1.72
C PRO A 643 -8.70 0.13 1.34
N ALA A 644 -8.67 -0.81 2.29
CA ALA A 644 -8.26 -2.20 2.08
C ALA A 644 -9.40 -3.14 1.61
N GLU A 645 -10.59 -2.62 1.30
CA GLU A 645 -11.70 -3.39 0.71
C GLU A 645 -11.38 -3.72 -0.77
N ILE A 646 -10.45 -4.65 -0.99
CA ILE A 646 -9.85 -4.97 -2.30
C ILE A 646 -10.86 -5.35 -3.39
N ASN A 647 -12.03 -5.86 -3.00
CA ASN A 647 -13.17 -6.16 -3.88
C ASN A 647 -13.87 -4.90 -4.42
N LEU A 648 -13.76 -3.76 -3.74
CA LEU A 648 -14.34 -2.48 -4.15
C LEU A 648 -13.34 -1.60 -4.92
N LYS A 649 -12.03 -1.84 -4.74
CA LYS A 649 -10.92 -1.04 -5.30
C LYS A 649 -11.07 -0.65 -6.79
N PRO A 650 -11.49 -1.53 -7.74
CA PRO A 650 -11.65 -1.15 -9.15
C PRO A 650 -12.73 -0.09 -9.42
N ARG A 651 -13.57 0.20 -8.42
CA ARG A 651 -14.65 1.19 -8.47
C ARG A 651 -14.55 2.21 -7.32
N ASP A 652 -13.39 2.34 -6.70
CA ASP A 652 -13.23 3.29 -5.60
C ASP A 652 -13.31 4.75 -6.11
N PHE A 653 -14.10 5.56 -5.41
CA PHE A 653 -14.15 7.02 -5.54
C PHE A 653 -14.24 7.73 -4.18
N VAL A 654 -14.07 6.98 -3.09
CA VAL A 654 -14.35 7.40 -1.71
C VAL A 654 -13.13 7.27 -0.80
N ASN A 655 -12.11 6.50 -1.20
CA ASN A 655 -10.81 6.38 -0.54
C ASN A 655 -9.67 6.83 -1.47
N MET A 656 -8.84 5.90 -1.96
CA MET A 656 -7.73 6.22 -2.85
C MET A 656 -8.19 6.78 -4.19
N GLY A 657 -9.38 6.40 -4.68
CA GLY A 657 -10.00 7.02 -5.85
C GLY A 657 -10.35 8.50 -5.65
N ALA A 658 -10.68 8.92 -4.42
CA ALA A 658 -10.83 10.33 -4.06
C ALA A 658 -9.47 11.02 -3.91
N ALA A 659 -8.50 10.37 -3.24
CA ALA A 659 -7.14 10.89 -3.08
C ALA A 659 -6.46 11.15 -4.43
N LEU A 660 -6.59 10.24 -5.39
CA LEU A 660 -6.06 10.36 -6.75
C LEU A 660 -6.73 11.51 -7.52
N HIS A 661 -8.05 11.70 -7.39
CA HIS A 661 -8.74 12.84 -7.99
C HIS A 661 -8.23 14.16 -7.40
N ALA A 662 -8.16 14.25 -6.06
CA ALA A 662 -7.73 15.42 -5.32
C ALA A 662 -6.21 15.71 -5.40
N ALA A 663 -5.39 14.72 -5.79
CA ALA A 663 -3.94 14.67 -5.54
C ALA A 663 -3.59 14.82 -4.05
N ALA A 664 -4.43 14.28 -3.16
CA ALA A 664 -4.31 14.45 -1.71
C ALA A 664 -3.20 13.60 -1.09
N ARG A 665 -2.49 14.14 -0.10
CA ARG A 665 -1.64 13.33 0.78
C ARG A 665 -2.51 12.51 1.72
N VAL A 666 -2.21 11.23 1.91
CA VAL A 666 -3.08 10.31 2.68
C VAL A 666 -2.43 9.89 4.00
N LEU A 667 -3.18 10.08 5.09
CA LEU A 667 -2.89 9.56 6.42
C LEU A 667 -3.88 8.43 6.76
N LEU A 668 -3.39 7.33 7.33
CA LEU A 668 -4.21 6.17 7.71
C LEU A 668 -4.34 6.07 9.24
N VAL A 669 -5.56 6.25 9.75
CA VAL A 669 -5.90 6.17 11.17
C VAL A 669 -6.19 4.73 11.61
N GLY A 670 -5.63 4.31 12.75
CA GLY A 670 -5.84 3.00 13.32
C GLY A 670 -6.25 3.05 14.80
N ASP A 671 -7.29 2.31 15.16
CA ASP A 671 -7.77 2.15 16.53
C ASP A 671 -6.94 1.09 17.27
N ILE A 672 -6.22 1.49 18.32
CA ILE A 672 -5.41 0.58 19.13
C ILE A 672 -6.18 -0.05 20.31
N ASP A 673 -7.31 0.52 20.72
CA ASP A 673 -8.17 -0.01 21.80
C ASP A 673 -8.79 -1.36 21.38
N ARG A 674 -9.03 -1.53 20.07
CA ARG A 674 -9.44 -2.82 19.44
C ARG A 674 -8.30 -3.84 19.30
N GLY A 675 -7.05 -3.45 19.54
CA GLY A 675 -5.87 -4.29 19.36
C GLY A 675 -5.46 -4.51 17.89
N GLY A 676 -4.25 -5.02 17.68
CA GLY A 676 -3.76 -5.40 16.34
C GLY A 676 -3.40 -4.25 15.37
N VAL A 677 -3.49 -2.99 15.80
CA VAL A 677 -3.38 -1.80 14.92
C VAL A 677 -2.18 -1.80 13.96
N PHE A 678 -1.00 -2.22 14.41
CA PHE A 678 0.20 -2.26 13.56
C PHE A 678 0.12 -3.34 12.46
N ALA A 679 -0.55 -4.46 12.75
CA ALA A 679 -0.85 -5.47 11.72
C ALA A 679 -1.89 -4.95 10.72
N SER A 680 -2.88 -4.16 11.16
CA SER A 680 -3.83 -3.49 10.27
C SER A 680 -3.16 -2.43 9.38
N PHE A 681 -2.21 -1.66 9.92
CA PHE A 681 -1.40 -0.71 9.14
C PHE A 681 -0.58 -1.40 8.05
N ILE A 682 0.21 -2.41 8.42
CA ILE A 682 1.04 -3.19 7.48
C ILE A 682 0.16 -3.87 6.43
N GLY A 683 -0.95 -4.50 6.86
CA GLY A 683 -1.90 -5.17 5.98
C GLY A 683 -2.54 -4.19 4.98
N THR A 684 -3.05 -3.04 5.45
CA THR A 684 -3.68 -2.03 4.60
C THR A 684 -2.70 -1.45 3.58
N ALA A 685 -1.51 -1.02 4.03
CA ALA A 685 -0.48 -0.47 3.13
C ALA A 685 -0.03 -1.50 2.07
N SER A 686 -0.02 -2.79 2.40
CA SER A 686 0.29 -3.88 1.45
C SER A 686 -0.78 -4.07 0.36
N THR A 687 -1.97 -3.44 0.46
CA THR A 687 -3.02 -3.48 -0.57
C THR A 687 -2.97 -2.29 -1.54
N PHE A 688 -2.04 -1.37 -1.36
CA PHE A 688 -1.96 -0.15 -2.17
C PHE A 688 -1.15 -0.37 -3.46
N ALA A 689 -1.65 0.18 -4.56
CA ALA A 689 -1.00 0.21 -5.86
C ALA A 689 0.17 1.23 -5.88
N PRO A 690 1.13 1.12 -6.81
CA PRO A 690 2.27 2.03 -6.87
C PRO A 690 1.91 3.52 -6.98
N GLU A 691 0.84 3.89 -7.69
CA GLU A 691 0.36 5.28 -7.75
C GLU A 691 -0.29 5.75 -6.44
N GLU A 692 -0.92 4.85 -5.68
CA GLU A 692 -1.54 5.15 -4.39
C GLU A 692 -0.47 5.35 -3.31
N LEU A 693 0.58 4.52 -3.31
CA LEU A 693 1.73 4.64 -2.42
C LEU A 693 2.50 5.96 -2.59
N ARG A 694 2.40 6.63 -3.75
CA ARG A 694 2.97 7.98 -3.96
C ARG A 694 2.20 9.09 -3.23
N LEU A 695 0.92 8.86 -2.95
CA LEU A 695 0.06 9.78 -2.20
C LEU A 695 0.06 9.48 -0.70
N PHE A 696 0.25 8.21 -0.34
CA PHE A 696 0.35 7.78 1.05
C PHE A 696 1.54 8.44 1.76
N ALA A 697 1.34 8.87 3.01
CA ALA A 697 2.30 9.68 3.74
C ALA A 697 2.61 9.17 5.17
N GLY A 698 1.73 8.38 5.78
CA GLY A 698 1.98 7.81 7.11
C GLY A 698 0.73 7.37 7.85
N PHE A 699 0.96 6.92 9.09
CA PHE A 699 -0.07 6.36 9.97
C PHE A 699 -0.33 7.26 11.18
N LEU A 700 -1.54 7.22 11.72
CA LEU A 700 -1.90 7.82 13.00
C LEU A 700 -2.52 6.74 13.90
N VAL A 701 -1.90 6.47 15.05
CA VAL A 701 -2.53 5.65 16.10
C VAL A 701 -3.56 6.52 16.83
N ASN A 702 -4.73 5.95 17.12
CA ASN A 702 -5.85 6.64 17.78
C ASN A 702 -6.43 5.78 18.92
N LYS A 703 -7.09 6.44 19.88
CA LYS A 703 -7.69 5.87 21.09
C LYS A 703 -6.69 5.17 22.02
N PHE A 704 -5.44 5.65 22.07
CA PHE A 704 -4.41 5.02 22.88
C PHE A 704 -4.62 5.21 24.39
N ARG A 705 -4.28 4.19 25.18
CA ARG A 705 -4.32 4.21 26.66
C ARG A 705 -2.95 3.77 27.21
N GLY A 706 -2.30 4.62 27.98
CA GLY A 706 -0.99 4.35 28.60
C GLY A 706 0.06 5.38 28.19
N ASP A 707 1.34 4.99 28.26
CA ASP A 707 2.49 5.82 27.89
C ASP A 707 2.91 5.55 26.43
N PRO A 708 2.86 6.57 25.52
CA PRO A 708 3.23 6.39 24.12
C PRO A 708 4.69 6.00 23.91
N LEU A 709 5.59 6.29 24.86
CA LEU A 709 7.01 5.92 24.77
C LEU A 709 7.22 4.42 24.66
N LEU A 710 6.29 3.61 25.18
CA LEU A 710 6.31 2.14 25.08
C LEU A 710 6.06 1.62 23.66
N LEU A 711 5.55 2.45 22.74
CA LEU A 711 5.23 2.05 21.36
C LEU A 711 6.39 2.23 20.37
N GLY A 712 7.53 2.80 20.77
CA GLY A 712 8.63 3.14 19.87
C GLY A 712 9.12 1.96 19.00
N ASN A 713 9.26 0.77 19.58
CA ASN A 713 9.62 -0.45 18.84
C ASN A 713 8.58 -0.87 17.80
N ALA A 714 7.29 -0.63 18.08
CA ALA A 714 6.20 -0.94 17.15
C ALA A 714 6.11 0.07 16.01
N PHE A 715 6.42 1.35 16.27
CA PHE A 715 6.51 2.39 15.25
C PHE A 715 7.68 2.11 14.30
N ALA A 716 8.87 1.80 14.84
CA ALA A 716 10.03 1.39 14.05
C ALA A 716 9.72 0.17 13.17
N MET A 717 9.14 -0.89 13.75
CA MET A 717 8.75 -2.09 13.01
C MET A 717 7.70 -1.80 11.91
N THR A 718 6.78 -0.86 12.13
CA THR A 718 5.81 -0.44 11.10
C THR A 718 6.51 0.30 9.95
N ALA A 719 7.44 1.20 10.26
CA ALA A 719 8.24 1.92 9.26
C ALA A 719 9.13 0.95 8.45
N ASP A 720 9.85 0.04 9.10
CA ASP A 720 10.69 -0.98 8.46
C ASP A 720 9.89 -1.90 7.50
N ARG A 721 8.61 -2.12 7.79
CA ARG A 721 7.73 -3.02 7.03
C ARG A 721 6.97 -2.36 5.89
N THR A 722 6.75 -1.06 5.96
CA THR A 722 5.89 -0.34 5.01
C THR A 722 6.64 0.74 4.21
N GLY A 723 7.75 1.24 4.74
CA GLY A 723 8.45 2.43 4.23
C GLY A 723 7.87 3.76 4.74
N PHE A 724 6.80 3.75 5.56
CA PHE A 724 6.09 4.96 5.98
C PHE A 724 6.08 5.13 7.51
N PRO A 725 6.21 6.37 8.03
CA PRO A 725 6.26 6.64 9.46
C PRO A 725 4.88 6.55 10.13
N VAL A 726 4.89 6.25 11.44
CA VAL A 726 3.78 6.60 12.33
C VAL A 726 4.00 8.06 12.76
N LEU A 727 3.10 8.96 12.35
CA LEU A 727 3.23 10.40 12.55
C LEU A 727 2.55 10.91 13.83
N GLY A 728 1.93 10.03 14.61
CA GLY A 728 1.29 10.42 15.87
C GLY A 728 0.57 9.29 16.59
N CYS A 729 0.27 9.52 17.87
CA CYS A 729 -0.41 8.57 18.76
C CYS A 729 -1.41 9.32 19.64
N VAL A 730 -2.62 9.52 19.12
CA VAL A 730 -3.70 10.25 19.78
C VAL A 730 -4.25 9.42 20.96
N PRO A 731 -4.28 9.98 22.18
CA PRO A 731 -4.81 9.28 23.35
C PRO A 731 -6.33 9.13 23.28
N MET A 732 -6.89 8.23 24.09
CA MET A 732 -8.32 8.13 24.29
C MET A 732 -8.83 9.35 25.05
N ILE A 733 -9.46 10.29 24.33
CA ILE A 733 -10.01 11.53 24.91
C ILE A 733 -11.30 11.19 25.67
N ALA A 734 -11.23 11.21 27.00
CA ALA A 734 -12.38 10.94 27.85
C ALA A 734 -13.44 12.06 27.79
N ASN A 735 -14.72 11.70 27.84
CA ASN A 735 -15.85 12.62 27.93
C ASN A 735 -15.84 13.72 26.83
N LEU A 736 -15.67 13.32 25.56
CA LEU A 736 -15.70 14.23 24.41
C LEU A 736 -17.13 14.34 23.84
N ASN A 737 -17.74 15.52 23.95
CA ASN A 737 -19.15 15.76 23.61
C ASN A 737 -19.37 16.19 22.15
N ILE A 738 -18.69 15.53 21.21
CA ILE A 738 -18.82 15.76 19.76
C ILE A 738 -19.66 14.63 19.12
N PRO A 739 -20.77 14.90 18.42
CA PRO A 739 -21.63 13.86 17.83
C PRO A 739 -20.86 12.80 17.03
N ASP A 740 -21.12 11.52 17.31
CA ASP A 740 -20.47 10.40 16.62
C ASP A 740 -21.18 10.06 15.28
N GLU A 741 -20.45 9.43 14.37
CA GLU A 741 -20.91 9.14 13.01
C GLU A 741 -21.53 7.75 12.86
N ASP A 742 -20.85 6.73 13.40
CA ASP A 742 -20.99 5.32 12.99
C ASP A 742 -21.65 4.41 14.06
N GLU A 743 -21.57 4.74 15.36
CA GLU A 743 -22.16 3.93 16.43
C GLU A 743 -23.29 4.68 17.17
N PRO A 744 -24.49 4.08 17.37
CA PRO A 744 -25.54 4.62 18.24
C PRO A 744 -25.18 4.40 19.72
N LEU A 745 -24.09 5.04 20.16
CA LEU A 745 -23.62 5.06 21.54
C LEU A 745 -24.30 6.21 22.28
N ILE A 746 -25.18 5.89 23.25
CA ILE A 746 -25.59 6.89 24.22
C ILE A 746 -24.37 7.23 25.09
N LYS A 747 -23.94 8.49 25.03
CA LYS A 747 -22.78 9.02 25.78
C LYS A 747 -23.03 9.29 27.25
N ALA A 748 -24.30 9.49 27.62
CA ALA A 748 -24.69 9.74 28.99
C ALA A 748 -24.33 8.57 29.92
N SER A 749 -24.27 8.87 31.23
CA SER A 749 -23.97 7.87 32.25
C SER A 749 -24.89 6.65 32.16
N ARG A 750 -24.37 5.49 32.58
CA ARG A 750 -25.16 4.26 32.74
C ARG A 750 -25.12 3.74 34.17
N ASP A 751 -24.81 4.62 35.12
CA ASP A 751 -24.76 4.28 36.54
C ASP A 751 -26.17 3.94 37.07
N PRO A 752 -26.42 2.69 37.53
CA PRO A 752 -27.70 2.31 38.12
C PRO A 752 -28.03 3.05 39.43
N ALA A 753 -27.06 3.73 40.04
CA ALA A 753 -27.23 4.57 41.22
C ALA A 753 -27.60 6.03 40.91
N ALA A 754 -27.62 6.44 39.63
CA ALA A 754 -28.03 7.79 39.24
C ALA A 754 -29.48 8.09 39.72
N PRO A 755 -29.74 9.30 40.27
CA PRO A 755 -31.07 9.70 40.72
C PRO A 755 -32.16 9.64 39.65
N ILE A 756 -31.87 10.10 38.43
CA ILE A 756 -32.81 10.08 37.30
C ILE A 756 -32.39 9.04 36.26
N LYS A 757 -33.33 8.17 35.87
CA LYS A 757 -33.12 7.05 34.95
C LYS A 757 -34.02 7.18 33.73
N LEU A 758 -33.41 7.37 32.56
CA LEU A 758 -34.12 7.47 31.29
C LEU A 758 -33.97 6.16 30.52
N ALA A 759 -35.09 5.55 30.11
CA ALA A 759 -35.09 4.36 29.26
C ALA A 759 -35.23 4.74 27.78
N VAL A 760 -34.44 4.11 26.91
CA VAL A 760 -34.44 4.39 25.47
C VAL A 760 -34.64 3.09 24.70
N PRO A 761 -35.80 2.86 24.07
CA PRO A 761 -36.01 1.69 23.23
C PRO A 761 -35.07 1.71 22.02
N MET A 762 -34.23 0.69 21.89
CA MET A 762 -33.24 0.60 20.80
C MET A 762 -33.91 0.14 19.50
N LEU A 763 -34.52 1.09 18.79
CA LEU A 763 -35.14 0.88 17.48
C LEU A 763 -34.10 0.37 16.46
N ARG A 764 -34.52 -0.49 15.53
CA ARG A 764 -33.59 -1.12 14.56
C ARG A 764 -33.09 -0.14 13.50
N ARG A 765 -33.85 0.92 13.20
CA ARG A 765 -33.50 1.96 12.21
C ARG A 765 -33.53 3.34 12.85
N VAL A 766 -32.98 3.41 14.07
CA VAL A 766 -32.86 4.65 14.84
C VAL A 766 -32.11 5.73 14.05
N SER A 767 -32.65 6.95 14.04
CA SER A 767 -32.10 8.09 13.30
C SER A 767 -31.96 9.31 14.21
N ASN A 768 -30.91 10.10 13.97
CA ASN A 768 -30.55 11.30 14.75
C ASN A 768 -30.45 11.02 16.27
N PHE A 769 -29.91 9.85 16.64
CA PHE A 769 -29.82 9.38 18.03
C PHE A 769 -29.05 10.32 18.97
N THR A 770 -28.26 11.23 18.38
CA THR A 770 -27.57 12.35 19.01
C THR A 770 -28.48 13.28 19.82
N ASP A 771 -29.81 13.25 19.64
CA ASP A 771 -30.78 13.94 20.52
C ASP A 771 -30.59 13.62 22.02
N LEU A 772 -29.99 12.46 22.32
CA LEU A 772 -29.74 11.96 23.67
C LEU A 772 -28.37 12.34 24.23
N ASP A 773 -27.45 12.84 23.39
CA ASP A 773 -26.08 13.22 23.82
C ASP A 773 -26.10 14.41 24.79
N ALA A 774 -27.13 15.27 24.72
CA ALA A 774 -27.33 16.37 25.66
C ALA A 774 -27.42 15.92 27.14
N PHE A 775 -27.86 14.69 27.41
CA PHE A 775 -27.88 14.13 28.76
C PHE A 775 -26.47 13.74 29.28
N ALA A 776 -25.44 13.69 28.43
CA ALA A 776 -24.07 13.45 28.87
C ALA A 776 -23.48 14.63 29.68
N ALA A 777 -24.07 15.82 29.58
CA ALA A 777 -23.73 16.95 30.41
C ALA A 777 -24.32 16.86 31.84
N GLU A 778 -25.19 15.89 32.12
CA GLU A 778 -26.01 15.87 33.33
C GLU A 778 -25.54 14.79 34.34
N PRO A 779 -24.83 15.17 35.42
CA PRO A 779 -24.19 14.20 36.32
C PRO A 779 -25.19 13.41 37.19
N ASP A 780 -26.44 13.87 37.30
CA ASP A 780 -27.51 13.22 38.06
C ASP A 780 -28.42 12.31 37.20
N VAL A 781 -28.10 12.13 35.91
CA VAL A 781 -28.90 11.40 34.94
C VAL A 781 -28.12 10.21 34.37
N ALA A 782 -28.78 9.05 34.32
CA ALA A 782 -28.30 7.91 33.54
C ALA A 782 -29.33 7.48 32.50
N VAL A 783 -28.83 7.07 31.33
CA VAL A 783 -29.65 6.74 30.15
C VAL A 783 -29.35 5.31 29.70
N PHE A 784 -30.39 4.49 29.66
CA PHE A 784 -30.29 3.05 29.50
C PHE A 784 -30.95 2.59 28.19
N PRO A 785 -30.18 1.97 27.27
CA PRO A 785 -30.76 1.31 26.11
C PRO A 785 -31.56 0.07 26.55
N VAL A 786 -32.80 -0.06 26.08
CA VAL A 786 -33.68 -1.22 26.36
C VAL A 786 -34.16 -1.88 25.07
N ASP A 787 -34.16 -3.21 25.06
CA ASP A 787 -34.54 -4.09 23.94
C ASP A 787 -35.57 -5.16 24.33
N THR A 788 -35.90 -5.29 25.63
CA THR A 788 -36.93 -6.21 26.14
C THR A 788 -37.76 -5.59 27.27
N PRO A 789 -39.03 -6.02 27.45
CA PRO A 789 -39.87 -5.62 28.58
C PRO A 789 -39.23 -5.86 29.96
N ASP A 790 -38.52 -6.97 30.13
CA ASP A 790 -37.85 -7.33 31.38
C ASP A 790 -36.78 -6.31 31.78
N LYS A 791 -35.98 -5.82 30.82
CA LYS A 791 -34.97 -4.78 31.11
C LYS A 791 -35.64 -3.47 31.52
N LEU A 792 -36.68 -3.06 30.79
CA LEU A 792 -37.46 -1.86 31.11
C LEU A 792 -38.12 -1.94 32.50
N ALA A 793 -38.70 -3.10 32.85
CA ALA A 793 -39.34 -3.31 34.15
C ALA A 793 -38.33 -3.30 35.31
N ARG A 794 -37.15 -3.93 35.15
CA ARG A 794 -36.09 -3.96 36.18
C ARG A 794 -35.40 -2.63 36.39
N LEU A 795 -35.33 -1.79 35.36
CA LEU A 795 -34.64 -0.50 35.41
C LEU A 795 -35.29 0.50 36.36
N GLN A 796 -36.63 0.44 36.53
CA GLN A 796 -37.42 1.43 37.25
C GLN A 796 -37.16 2.86 36.72
N ALA A 797 -37.35 3.05 35.41
CA ALA A 797 -37.12 4.32 34.74
C ALA A 797 -38.15 5.39 35.11
N ASP A 798 -37.73 6.65 35.08
CA ASP A 798 -38.58 7.83 35.34
C ASP A 798 -39.27 8.34 34.08
N ALA A 799 -38.58 8.18 32.94
CA ALA A 799 -39.13 8.47 31.62
C ALA A 799 -38.65 7.44 30.58
N ILE A 800 -39.47 7.26 29.55
CA ILE A 800 -39.11 6.54 28.33
C ILE A 800 -38.98 7.58 27.21
N ILE A 801 -37.84 7.61 26.52
CA ILE A 801 -37.62 8.46 25.34
C ILE A 801 -37.53 7.56 24.11
N ILE A 802 -38.52 7.66 23.22
CA ILE A 802 -38.55 6.98 21.93
C ILE A 802 -37.87 7.89 20.90
N PRO A 803 -36.70 7.50 20.37
CA PRO A 803 -35.93 8.34 19.44
C PRO A 803 -36.56 8.39 18.03
N GLY A 804 -35.95 9.18 17.14
CA GLY A 804 -36.27 9.17 15.72
C GLY A 804 -36.07 7.79 15.09
N SER A 805 -36.87 7.49 14.05
CA SER A 805 -36.70 6.32 13.18
C SER A 805 -36.71 6.76 11.72
N LYS A 806 -35.95 6.07 10.87
CA LYS A 806 -35.98 6.23 9.40
C LYS A 806 -37.07 5.38 8.72
N SER A 807 -37.74 4.49 9.46
CA SER A 807 -38.85 3.66 8.98
C SER A 807 -39.78 3.35 10.15
N THR A 808 -40.64 4.32 10.43
CA THR A 808 -41.42 4.39 11.68
C THR A 808 -42.35 3.20 11.83
N VAL A 809 -43.00 2.75 10.76
CA VAL A 809 -43.93 1.62 10.81
C VAL A 809 -43.20 0.31 11.12
N ALA A 810 -42.01 0.08 10.55
CA ALA A 810 -41.24 -1.15 10.76
C ALA A 810 -40.65 -1.22 12.18
N ASP A 811 -40.16 -0.10 12.72
CA ASP A 811 -39.67 -0.05 14.10
C ASP A 811 -40.81 -0.12 15.13
N LEU A 812 -41.99 0.44 14.82
CA LEU A 812 -43.20 0.24 15.63
C LEU A 812 -43.65 -1.22 15.65
N GLN A 813 -43.58 -1.93 14.52
CA GLN A 813 -43.86 -3.35 14.47
C GLN A 813 -42.84 -4.14 15.31
N TRP A 814 -41.55 -3.80 15.24
CA TRP A 814 -40.55 -4.41 16.11
C TRP A 814 -40.81 -4.15 17.62
N LEU A 815 -41.29 -2.97 18.01
CA LEU A 815 -41.73 -2.71 19.38
C LEU A 815 -42.91 -3.62 19.79
N ARG A 816 -43.80 -3.98 18.87
CA ARG A 816 -44.88 -4.96 19.13
C ARG A 816 -44.33 -6.37 19.28
N ASP A 817 -43.52 -6.82 18.32
CA ASP A 817 -42.97 -8.18 18.27
C ASP A 817 -42.06 -8.49 19.47
N SER A 818 -41.35 -7.49 19.99
CA SER A 818 -40.54 -7.58 21.22
C SER A 818 -41.35 -7.46 22.51
N GLY A 819 -42.65 -7.12 22.44
CA GLY A 819 -43.51 -6.83 23.60
C GLY A 819 -43.27 -5.45 24.24
N LEU A 820 -42.26 -4.68 23.80
CA LEU A 820 -41.96 -3.35 24.34
C LEU A 820 -43.13 -2.37 24.19
N ALA A 821 -43.89 -2.43 23.10
CA ALA A 821 -45.05 -1.58 22.86
C ALA A 821 -46.12 -1.71 23.98
N ALA A 822 -46.33 -2.92 24.50
CA ALA A 822 -47.24 -3.14 25.64
C ALA A 822 -46.64 -2.55 26.93
N ALA A 823 -45.37 -2.84 27.22
CA ALA A 823 -44.68 -2.35 28.41
C ALA A 823 -44.60 -0.80 28.47
N ILE A 824 -44.41 -0.13 27.33
CA ILE A 824 -44.44 1.34 27.20
C ILE A 824 -45.83 1.88 27.50
N ARG A 825 -46.91 1.23 27.01
CA ARG A 825 -48.29 1.62 27.31
C ARG A 825 -48.63 1.43 28.79
N ASP A 826 -48.21 0.32 29.39
CA ASP A 826 -48.40 0.05 30.83
C ASP A 826 -47.59 1.00 31.71
N PHE A 827 -46.43 1.48 31.25
CA PHE A 827 -45.65 2.52 31.92
C PHE A 827 -46.39 3.88 31.88
N ALA A 828 -46.88 4.29 30.71
CA ALA A 828 -47.68 5.51 30.56
C ALA A 828 -48.98 5.47 31.39
N ALA A 829 -49.68 4.33 31.40
CA ALA A 829 -50.92 4.13 32.16
C ALA A 829 -50.72 4.25 33.69
N ARG A 830 -49.50 4.00 34.19
CA ARG A 830 -49.10 4.21 35.59
C ARG A 830 -48.61 5.64 35.89
N GLY A 831 -48.74 6.58 34.94
CA GLY A 831 -48.31 7.97 35.09
C GLY A 831 -46.84 8.25 34.73
N GLY A 832 -46.14 7.26 34.17
CA GLY A 832 -44.77 7.43 33.66
C GLY A 832 -44.69 8.50 32.55
N ALA A 833 -43.55 9.16 32.42
CA ALA A 833 -43.34 10.14 31.35
C ALA A 833 -42.87 9.46 30.06
N VAL A 834 -43.60 9.63 28.95
CA VAL A 834 -43.20 9.08 27.64
C VAL A 834 -42.99 10.21 26.65
N VAL A 835 -41.77 10.28 26.12
CA VAL A 835 -41.33 11.27 25.13
C VAL A 835 -41.14 10.58 23.79
N GLY A 836 -41.57 11.21 22.71
CA GLY A 836 -41.27 10.79 21.34
C GLY A 836 -40.62 11.92 20.54
N ILE A 837 -39.56 11.61 19.80
CA ILE A 837 -38.92 12.56 18.86
C ILE A 837 -39.08 12.04 17.42
N CYS A 838 -39.54 12.89 16.50
CA CYS A 838 -39.79 12.57 15.09
C CYS A 838 -40.55 11.25 14.88
N GLY A 839 -39.91 10.18 14.38
CA GLY A 839 -40.54 8.86 14.23
C GLY A 839 -41.11 8.34 15.56
N GLY A 840 -40.40 8.52 16.67
CA GLY A 840 -40.89 8.20 18.01
C GLY A 840 -42.12 9.03 18.42
N TYR A 841 -42.21 10.29 17.99
CA TYR A 841 -43.41 11.13 18.19
C TYR A 841 -44.61 10.58 17.41
N GLN A 842 -44.39 10.19 16.15
CA GLN A 842 -45.42 9.59 15.29
C GLN A 842 -45.97 8.29 15.91
N MET A 843 -45.10 7.45 16.49
CA MET A 843 -45.49 6.23 17.21
C MET A 843 -46.41 6.48 18.41
N LEU A 844 -46.31 7.64 19.09
CA LEU A 844 -47.19 7.95 20.22
C LEU A 844 -48.66 8.16 19.80
N GLY A 845 -48.92 8.46 18.53
CA GLY A 845 -50.26 8.72 17.99
C GLY A 845 -51.19 7.51 18.02
N ARG A 846 -52.43 7.71 17.57
CA ARG A 846 -53.42 6.65 17.37
C ARG A 846 -53.24 5.94 16.04
N THR A 847 -52.95 6.68 14.97
CA THR A 847 -52.88 6.17 13.60
C THR A 847 -51.72 6.83 12.85
N ILE A 848 -51.01 6.04 12.05
CA ILE A 848 -50.01 6.48 11.08
C ILE A 848 -50.48 6.02 9.70
N ILE A 849 -50.55 6.95 8.75
CA ILE A 849 -51.09 6.75 7.39
C ILE A 849 -49.96 6.92 6.38
N ASP A 850 -49.78 5.93 5.50
CA ASP A 850 -48.77 5.89 4.43
C ASP A 850 -49.41 5.53 3.07
N ARG A 851 -50.27 6.42 2.55
CA ARG A 851 -51.07 6.14 1.34
C ARG A 851 -50.23 5.77 0.12
N GLU A 852 -49.03 6.33 0.01
CA GLU A 852 -48.13 6.16 -1.14
C GLU A 852 -47.09 5.04 -0.94
N GLY A 853 -47.06 4.37 0.21
CA GLY A 853 -46.05 3.34 0.52
C GLY A 853 -44.63 3.92 0.66
N ARG A 854 -44.51 5.11 1.23
CA ARG A 854 -43.27 5.91 1.32
C ARG A 854 -42.29 5.32 2.33
N GLU A 855 -42.74 4.89 3.51
CA GLU A 855 -41.91 4.24 4.54
C GLU A 855 -42.23 2.76 4.73
N SER A 856 -43.41 2.28 4.32
CA SER A 856 -43.81 0.87 4.43
C SER A 856 -44.92 0.45 3.46
N ASP A 857 -45.07 -0.85 3.22
CA ASP A 857 -46.20 -1.42 2.46
C ASP A 857 -47.56 -1.33 3.20
N CYS A 858 -47.59 -0.73 4.40
CA CYS A 858 -48.78 -0.65 5.24
C CYS A 858 -49.42 0.75 5.14
N HIS A 859 -50.47 0.86 4.33
CA HIS A 859 -51.15 2.14 4.06
C HIS A 859 -51.76 2.82 5.29
N GLU A 860 -52.15 2.05 6.31
CA GLU A 860 -52.63 2.56 7.58
C GLU A 860 -52.27 1.58 8.69
N CYS A 861 -51.60 2.06 9.74
CA CYS A 861 -51.33 1.27 10.94
C CYS A 861 -51.71 2.03 12.21
N ALA A 862 -52.17 1.30 13.22
CA ALA A 862 -52.33 1.86 14.56
C ALA A 862 -50.96 2.27 15.14
N GLY A 863 -50.94 3.29 15.99
CA GLY A 863 -49.79 3.69 16.82
C GLY A 863 -49.77 2.99 18.19
N LEU A 864 -49.27 3.69 19.21
CA LEU A 864 -49.33 3.28 20.62
C LEU A 864 -50.59 3.80 21.36
N ASP A 865 -51.35 4.72 20.75
CA ASP A 865 -52.55 5.40 21.29
C ASP A 865 -52.29 6.16 22.61
N LEU A 866 -51.06 6.67 22.78
CA LEU A 866 -50.66 7.47 23.94
C LEU A 866 -51.05 8.95 23.79
N LEU A 867 -51.17 9.44 22.56
CA LEU A 867 -51.67 10.76 22.21
C LEU A 867 -52.80 10.63 21.16
N PRO A 868 -53.93 11.35 21.30
CA PRO A 868 -55.05 11.32 20.35
C PRO A 868 -54.73 12.10 19.06
N LEU A 869 -53.75 11.60 18.31
CA LEU A 869 -53.16 12.21 17.12
C LEU A 869 -53.21 11.25 15.93
N VAL A 870 -53.26 11.81 14.73
CA VAL A 870 -53.04 11.10 13.46
C VAL A 870 -51.81 11.70 12.78
N THR A 871 -50.94 10.84 12.28
CA THR A 871 -49.81 11.20 11.42
C THR A 871 -50.09 10.72 10.01
N GLU A 872 -49.87 11.57 9.01
CA GLU A 872 -49.98 11.22 7.59
C GLU A 872 -48.66 11.55 6.90
N PHE A 873 -48.04 10.58 6.23
CA PHE A 873 -46.81 10.79 5.47
C PHE A 873 -47.10 11.50 4.15
N HIS A 874 -46.48 12.65 3.96
CA HIS A 874 -46.58 13.45 2.74
C HIS A 874 -45.42 13.20 1.78
N PRO A 875 -45.63 13.41 0.46
CA PRO A 875 -44.58 13.29 -0.56
C PRO A 875 -43.38 14.18 -0.30
N ASP A 876 -43.62 15.42 0.13
CA ASP A 876 -42.59 16.42 0.41
C ASP A 876 -41.95 16.18 1.78
N LYS A 877 -40.62 16.34 1.85
CA LYS A 877 -39.85 16.21 3.09
C LYS A 877 -39.68 17.58 3.73
N THR A 878 -40.08 17.71 4.99
CA THR A 878 -39.76 18.90 5.80
C THR A 878 -38.28 18.83 6.18
N LEU A 879 -37.51 19.82 5.75
CA LEU A 879 -36.08 20.01 6.06
C LEU A 879 -35.88 21.47 6.46
N VAL A 880 -35.95 21.77 7.76
CA VAL A 880 -35.97 23.17 8.24
C VAL A 880 -35.12 23.32 9.52
N PRO A 881 -34.06 24.15 9.53
CA PRO A 881 -33.44 24.62 10.77
C PRO A 881 -34.45 25.48 11.57
N CYS A 882 -34.62 25.17 12.85
CA CYS A 882 -35.79 25.62 13.60
C CYS A 882 -35.42 26.32 14.92
N ARG A 883 -36.09 27.45 15.16
CA ARG A 883 -36.26 28.06 16.49
C ARG A 883 -37.73 27.93 16.91
N ALA A 884 -37.94 27.62 18.18
CA ALA A 884 -39.24 27.33 18.73
C ALA A 884 -39.28 27.68 20.22
N SER A 885 -40.46 27.58 20.83
CA SER A 885 -40.64 27.65 22.28
C SER A 885 -41.40 26.42 22.79
N TRP A 886 -40.99 25.93 23.96
CA TRP A 886 -41.78 25.03 24.78
C TRP A 886 -42.85 25.86 25.51
N LEU A 887 -44.13 25.57 25.24
CA LEU A 887 -45.24 26.46 25.60
C LEU A 887 -45.50 26.55 27.11
N GLU A 888 -45.15 25.52 27.88
CA GLU A 888 -45.31 25.53 29.34
C GLU A 888 -44.06 26.16 29.98
N GLY A 889 -44.15 27.46 30.26
CA GLY A 889 -43.03 28.25 30.80
C GLY A 889 -42.27 29.07 29.75
N ASP A 890 -42.70 29.06 28.49
CA ASP A 890 -42.17 29.84 27.36
C ASP A 890 -40.64 29.72 27.20
N LEU A 891 -40.13 28.49 27.32
CA LEU A 891 -38.70 28.20 27.29
C LEU A 891 -38.21 28.15 25.83
N PRO A 892 -37.13 28.86 25.46
CA PRO A 892 -36.62 28.86 24.10
C PRO A 892 -36.01 27.50 23.74
N LEU A 893 -36.26 27.08 22.50
CA LEU A 893 -35.76 25.85 21.89
C LEU A 893 -35.07 26.17 20.56
N HIS A 894 -34.08 25.36 20.23
CA HIS A 894 -33.40 25.39 18.94
C HIS A 894 -33.16 23.97 18.46
N GLY A 895 -33.04 23.78 17.14
CA GLY A 895 -32.93 22.46 16.56
C GLY A 895 -33.22 22.44 15.07
N TYR A 896 -33.75 21.34 14.57
CA TYR A 896 -34.13 21.16 13.17
C TYR A 896 -35.25 20.14 13.00
N GLU A 897 -36.00 20.29 11.91
CA GLU A 897 -37.03 19.35 11.45
C GLU A 897 -36.51 18.54 10.27
N ILE A 898 -36.70 17.21 10.30
CA ILE A 898 -36.29 16.30 9.22
C ILE A 898 -37.25 15.11 9.10
N HIS A 899 -38.41 15.33 8.48
CA HIS A 899 -39.52 14.37 8.50
C HIS A 899 -40.44 14.45 7.27
N HIS A 900 -41.16 13.36 7.00
CA HIS A 900 -42.26 13.31 6.01
C HIS A 900 -43.66 13.37 6.66
N GLY A 901 -43.76 13.13 7.97
CA GLY A 901 -45.05 12.97 8.63
C GLY A 901 -45.63 14.31 9.06
N GLN A 902 -46.89 14.56 8.74
CA GLN A 902 -47.66 15.68 9.26
C GLN A 902 -48.60 15.15 10.34
N THR A 903 -48.44 15.62 11.58
CA THR A 903 -49.21 15.14 12.73
C THR A 903 -50.21 16.19 13.20
N ARG A 904 -51.47 15.77 13.35
CA ARG A 904 -52.59 16.62 13.80
C ARG A 904 -53.44 15.91 14.85
N PRO A 905 -54.13 16.64 15.74
CA PRO A 905 -55.09 16.04 16.65
C PRO A 905 -56.28 15.43 15.91
N LEU A 906 -56.88 14.41 16.53
CA LEU A 906 -58.16 13.85 16.09
C LEU A 906 -59.27 14.89 16.24
N ALA A 907 -60.13 15.00 15.24
CA ALA A 907 -61.18 16.01 15.16
C ALA A 907 -62.41 15.71 16.06
N ASP A 908 -62.59 14.45 16.48
CA ASP A 908 -63.81 14.00 17.18
C ASP A 908 -63.68 14.13 18.71
N SER A 909 -64.14 15.27 19.24
CA SER A 909 -64.10 15.60 20.66
C SER A 909 -65.31 15.03 21.43
N GLN A 910 -65.30 13.72 21.71
CA GLN A 910 -66.02 13.14 22.86
C GLN A 910 -65.11 12.56 23.95
N ALA A 911 -63.78 12.61 23.76
CA ALA A 911 -62.81 12.20 24.77
C ALA A 911 -62.42 13.38 25.69
N THR A 912 -62.53 13.18 27.01
CA THR A 912 -62.39 14.20 28.07
C THR A 912 -60.98 14.73 28.33
N ALA A 913 -60.03 14.58 27.39
CA ALA A 913 -58.74 15.27 27.39
C ALA A 913 -58.12 15.27 25.98
N ALA A 914 -58.28 16.37 25.24
CA ALA A 914 -57.60 16.58 23.95
C ALA A 914 -56.08 16.70 24.12
N ALA A 915 -55.32 16.37 23.07
CA ALA A 915 -53.90 16.72 23.03
C ALA A 915 -53.73 18.23 22.88
N VAL A 916 -52.94 18.85 23.74
CA VAL A 916 -52.64 20.29 23.68
C VAL A 916 -51.30 20.51 22.98
N PRO A 917 -51.11 21.62 22.24
CA PRO A 917 -49.80 22.01 21.72
C PRO A 917 -48.75 22.07 22.84
N ALA A 918 -47.51 21.68 22.53
CA ALA A 918 -46.39 21.61 23.46
C ALA A 918 -45.15 22.36 22.94
N VAL A 919 -44.84 22.22 21.65
CA VAL A 919 -43.76 22.92 20.96
C VAL A 919 -44.35 23.74 19.82
N ARG A 920 -43.96 25.01 19.72
CA ARG A 920 -44.39 25.94 18.66
C ARG A 920 -43.18 26.64 18.06
N ARG A 921 -43.05 26.61 16.74
CA ARG A 921 -42.06 27.35 15.95
C ARG A 921 -42.33 28.86 16.00
N ASP A 922 -41.30 29.68 15.79
CA ASP A 922 -41.40 31.15 15.82
C ASP A 922 -42.46 31.72 14.85
N ASP A 923 -42.77 31.00 13.74
CA ASP A 923 -43.81 31.36 12.77
C ASP A 923 -45.24 30.94 13.16
N GLY A 924 -45.41 30.36 14.35
CA GLY A 924 -46.69 29.88 14.89
C GLY A 924 -47.01 28.41 14.60
N THR A 925 -46.21 27.72 13.78
CA THR A 925 -46.44 26.29 13.45
C THR A 925 -46.28 25.40 14.69
N ILE A 926 -47.23 24.49 14.93
CA ILE A 926 -47.15 23.54 16.05
C ILE A 926 -46.30 22.34 15.63
N LEU A 927 -45.17 22.12 16.33
CA LEU A 927 -44.22 21.04 16.04
C LEU A 927 -44.36 19.83 16.97
N GLY A 928 -45.23 19.92 17.98
CA GLY A 928 -45.35 18.90 19.00
C GLY A 928 -46.54 19.11 19.91
N TYR A 929 -47.06 18.01 20.44
CA TYR A 929 -48.27 17.97 21.27
C TYR A 929 -48.04 17.10 22.51
N ARG A 930 -48.83 17.35 23.56
CA ARG A 930 -48.79 16.61 24.83
C ARG A 930 -50.17 16.25 25.36
N ARG A 931 -50.22 15.22 26.21
CA ARG A 931 -51.37 14.84 27.04
C ARG A 931 -50.86 14.28 28.36
N GLY A 932 -51.09 15.01 29.46
CA GLY A 932 -50.57 14.64 30.78
C GLY A 932 -49.05 14.53 30.77
N THR A 933 -48.54 13.34 31.06
CA THR A 933 -47.10 13.04 31.17
C THR A 933 -46.45 12.63 29.84
N CYS A 934 -47.25 12.41 28.80
CA CYS A 934 -46.79 11.99 27.48
C CYS A 934 -46.71 13.20 26.53
N TRP A 935 -45.63 13.31 25.77
CA TRP A 935 -45.46 14.37 24.76
C TRP A 935 -44.54 13.92 23.63
N GLY A 936 -44.61 14.60 22.49
CA GLY A 936 -43.59 14.42 21.45
C GLY A 936 -43.53 15.60 20.48
N SER A 937 -42.45 15.66 19.71
CA SER A 937 -42.20 16.73 18.74
C SER A 937 -41.36 16.27 17.56
N TYR A 938 -41.47 17.00 16.45
CA TYR A 938 -40.59 16.91 15.28
C TYR A 938 -39.24 17.61 15.43
N LEU A 939 -39.04 18.40 16.49
CA LEU A 939 -37.80 19.13 16.72
C LEU A 939 -36.69 18.19 17.24
N HIS A 940 -35.76 17.83 16.36
CA HIS A 940 -34.47 17.23 16.75
C HIS A 940 -33.58 18.29 17.40
N GLY A 941 -32.75 17.88 18.36
CA GLY A 941 -31.94 18.77 19.20
C GLY A 941 -32.71 19.44 20.35
N ILE A 942 -33.96 19.05 20.63
CA ILE A 942 -34.77 19.71 21.67
C ILE A 942 -34.12 19.72 23.06
N PHE A 943 -33.33 18.70 23.40
CA PHE A 943 -32.58 18.62 24.65
C PHE A 943 -31.25 19.39 24.64
N ASP A 944 -30.77 19.88 23.48
CA ASP A 944 -29.59 20.76 23.42
C ASP A 944 -29.89 22.14 24.04
N ALA A 945 -31.16 22.53 24.17
CA ALA A 945 -31.60 23.69 24.94
C ALA A 945 -31.49 23.44 26.46
N ASP A 946 -30.43 23.96 27.08
CA ASP A 946 -30.08 23.76 28.49
C ASP A 946 -31.23 24.07 29.47
N GLU A 947 -31.92 25.19 29.29
CA GLU A 947 -33.05 25.61 30.12
C GLU A 947 -34.22 24.62 30.04
N PHE A 948 -34.56 24.14 28.84
CA PHE A 948 -35.62 23.15 28.65
C PHE A 948 -35.22 21.77 29.19
N ARG A 949 -34.00 21.30 28.89
CA ARG A 949 -33.48 20.03 29.39
C ARG A 949 -33.53 19.98 30.91
N ARG A 950 -33.10 21.04 31.59
CA ARG A 950 -33.19 21.11 33.05
C ARG A 950 -34.62 21.26 33.57
N ALA A 951 -35.50 22.00 32.90
CA ALA A 951 -36.92 22.06 33.28
C ALA A 951 -37.60 20.69 33.19
N PHE A 952 -37.35 19.93 32.11
CA PHE A 952 -37.82 18.55 31.93
C PHE A 952 -37.31 17.63 33.05
N LEU A 953 -36.00 17.65 33.33
CA LEU A 953 -35.39 16.80 34.37
C LEU A 953 -35.86 17.18 35.78
N ASN A 954 -36.00 18.47 36.10
CA ASN A 954 -36.59 18.92 37.36
C ASN A 954 -38.06 18.49 37.49
N GLY A 955 -38.80 18.41 36.38
CA GLY A 955 -40.15 17.83 36.32
C GLY A 955 -40.22 16.33 36.59
N LEU A 956 -39.13 15.58 36.39
CA LEU A 956 -38.98 14.19 36.84
C LEU A 956 -38.56 14.11 38.31
N ARG A 957 -37.58 14.93 38.72
CA ARG A 957 -37.10 15.03 40.12
C ARG A 957 -38.24 15.32 41.10
N ALA A 958 -39.12 16.27 40.78
CA ALA A 958 -40.29 16.60 41.59
C ALA A 958 -41.24 15.39 41.84
N ARG A 959 -41.33 14.45 40.90
CA ARG A 959 -42.18 13.24 41.03
C ARG A 959 -41.57 12.19 41.94
N GLN A 960 -40.24 12.14 42.04
CA GLN A 960 -39.54 11.34 43.03
C GLN A 960 -39.48 11.99 44.42
N GLY A 961 -39.89 13.27 44.55
CA GLY A 961 -39.67 14.05 45.77
C GLY A 961 -38.22 14.54 45.93
N LEU A 962 -37.47 14.66 44.83
CA LEU A 962 -36.12 15.24 44.80
C LEU A 962 -36.18 16.76 44.56
N GLU A 963 -35.35 17.50 45.30
CA GLU A 963 -35.17 18.95 45.13
C GLU A 963 -34.72 19.32 43.70
N PRO A 964 -35.17 20.45 43.14
CA PRO A 964 -34.76 20.90 41.81
C PRO A 964 -33.27 21.29 41.79
N LEU A 965 -32.61 21.08 40.64
CA LEU A 965 -31.23 21.51 40.41
C LEU A 965 -31.16 22.73 39.48
N PRO A 966 -30.10 23.55 39.58
CA PRO A 966 -29.86 24.66 38.65
C PRO A 966 -29.58 24.17 37.22
N VAL A 967 -29.66 25.07 36.24
CA VAL A 967 -29.32 24.80 34.84
C VAL A 967 -27.84 24.48 34.73
N HIS A 968 -27.53 23.27 34.28
CA HIS A 968 -26.18 22.88 33.87
C HIS A 968 -26.00 23.24 32.39
N ARG A 969 -24.98 24.05 32.07
CA ARG A 969 -24.73 24.50 30.70
C ARG A 969 -23.82 23.53 29.97
N ASN A 970 -24.22 23.12 28.77
CA ASN A 970 -23.34 22.37 27.88
C ASN A 970 -22.23 23.33 27.38
N PRO A 971 -20.93 23.00 27.47
CA PRO A 971 -19.86 23.85 26.91
C PRO A 971 -20.00 24.10 25.40
N GLY A 972 -20.79 23.28 24.71
CA GLY A 972 -21.12 23.47 23.30
C GLY A 972 -20.06 22.91 22.36
N LEU A 973 -20.46 22.71 21.10
CA LEU A 973 -19.65 22.03 20.11
C LEU A 973 -18.31 22.75 19.83
N ASP A 974 -18.30 24.08 19.92
CA ASP A 974 -17.14 24.90 19.55
C ASP A 974 -15.93 24.68 20.47
N LEU A 975 -16.16 24.64 21.79
CA LEU A 975 -15.15 24.37 22.82
C LEU A 975 -14.69 22.91 22.82
N GLU A 976 -15.60 21.97 22.56
CA GLU A 976 -15.24 20.55 22.46
C GLU A 976 -14.40 20.26 21.21
N LEU A 977 -14.64 20.98 20.10
CA LEU A 977 -13.80 20.94 18.91
C LEU A 977 -12.40 21.52 19.16
N ASP A 978 -12.27 22.61 19.93
CA ASP A 978 -10.96 23.14 20.33
C ASP A 978 -10.22 22.15 21.24
N ARG A 979 -10.89 21.56 22.23
CA ARG A 979 -10.34 20.52 23.10
C ARG A 979 -9.87 19.26 22.34
N LEU A 980 -10.61 18.87 21.30
CA LEU A 980 -10.22 17.81 20.37
C LEU A 980 -8.96 18.22 19.57
N ALA A 981 -8.96 19.44 19.03
CA ALA A 981 -7.84 19.98 18.24
C ALA A 981 -6.55 20.04 19.07
N GLU A 982 -6.59 20.62 20.27
CA GLU A 982 -5.45 20.68 21.21
C GLU A 982 -4.90 19.29 21.53
N SER A 983 -5.78 18.33 21.82
CA SER A 983 -5.37 16.96 22.16
C SER A 983 -4.72 16.22 20.98
N VAL A 984 -5.23 16.41 19.75
CA VAL A 984 -4.63 15.81 18.55
C VAL A 984 -3.32 16.52 18.20
N GLU A 985 -3.29 17.86 18.18
CA GLU A 985 -2.11 18.66 17.86
C GLU A 985 -0.93 18.36 18.78
N ALA A 986 -1.17 18.16 20.08
CA ALA A 986 -0.13 17.78 21.04
C ALA A 986 0.45 16.36 20.84
N ASN A 987 -0.19 15.50 20.04
CA ASN A 987 0.13 14.08 19.90
C ASN A 987 0.43 13.62 18.46
N VAL A 988 0.55 14.56 17.51
CA VAL A 988 0.94 14.31 16.11
C VAL A 988 2.08 15.25 15.69
N ASP A 989 2.95 14.81 14.77
CA ASP A 989 3.98 15.66 14.17
C ASP A 989 3.33 16.64 13.17
N MET A 990 2.72 17.70 13.70
CA MET A 990 2.12 18.77 12.90
C MET A 990 3.15 19.44 11.98
N ALA A 991 4.45 19.43 12.32
CA ALA A 991 5.47 19.99 11.46
C ALA A 991 5.70 19.12 10.21
N ALA A 992 5.69 17.80 10.34
CA ALA A 992 5.69 16.88 9.20
C ALA A 992 4.41 16.99 8.37
N ILE A 993 3.25 17.09 9.02
CA ILE A 993 1.96 17.19 8.34
C ILE A 993 1.82 18.51 7.57
N LEU A 994 2.29 19.63 8.11
CA LEU A 994 2.34 20.90 7.38
C LEU A 994 3.29 20.83 6.17
N ARG A 995 4.46 20.19 6.29
CA ARG A 995 5.37 19.92 5.15
C ARG A 995 4.78 18.98 4.08
N LEU A 996 3.74 18.21 4.40
CA LEU A 996 3.00 17.39 3.43
C LEU A 996 1.92 18.21 2.70
N ILE A 997 1.41 19.27 3.33
CA ILE A 997 0.42 20.21 2.78
C ILE A 997 1.12 21.29 1.94
N GLU A 998 2.35 21.70 2.30
CA GLU A 998 3.19 22.71 1.63
C GLU A 998 3.67 22.34 0.21
#